data_AF-A0A7S1VZZ0-F1
#
_entry.id   AF-A0A7S1VZZ0-F1
#
_cell.length_a   1.000
_cell.length_b   1.000
_cell.length_c   1.000
_cell.angle_alpha   90.00
_cell.angle_beta   90.00
_cell.angle_gamma   90.00
#
_symmetry.space_group_name_H-M   'P 1'
#
loop_
_entity.id
_entity.type
_entity.pdbx_description
1 polymer ?
#
loop_
_entity_poly.entity_id
_entity_poly.type
_entity_poly.pdbx_seq_one_letter_code
_entity_poly.pdbx_strand_id
1 'polypeptide(L)'
;AGVVVFMILPHQIQFSTPIFSTENVGGWGDTFFEVLFIIIATLTLVCQCLNAARLSFSDEFIGSNKFLSRILAGSNARDEMKFKSAAVFKVNRMLENAYSLHHPTHSRGEVNEGTNELALLNFTKVTDKTEVVGGFKWAWKSFLNGDLKRKEGIWLQTRLIAGLMAQVLFSIIAIIILSTIWHGVIVLYKDDTTYCSISFNPESCYAPEFDGTSLGIAACTDIMFEGDGCDGSKIDIVSNVELFNLTCQYIPPNPATNETVCDSVFFYEDHYATFEGELTNNEVCQAQLTTCVFYENNTAACLLGLKPLGLIPWRFEGPGCESIPLVEEIIDTRPALFADAEAFVDESIDDYIPKRWMVVLCAVVSLITGCFVAISLFANYIPSTVCTIMKFRSGAIPSLRDPNFIQYRKTLESVTYIIGLMAWGTWSSIFFTVIVVAGGVFFLVYQVTRPIVVSIVAIVIGITVTLVFKSILITVLGRVNYAAFYRKRPWLANICGVGLECWHLGLSSGYMLSRAIKLIVAATMYIGRIDQPFLGEGVGVIGGTHLDKFPSIYRQGLLSADAHRHPYIERLGLIYLLKIRHGSKFGTTAGSIWRLLFVFSLMPWLRKFRIANDADIPEEIVMLQLTSGSNTKYEKIIKDLQEELNEEKSRLEKEIRTLQGKIKMNQGDANAETNLDNLLEMISNLQHKIDSAGEEKEKQNSLVRSLEHEMSELQQTKSKIENDHMYEVMSLKKELSEAVLRKDELAKERDELMKNNTDLIGLLSERQS
;
A
#
# COMPACT_ATOMS: atom_id res chain seq x y z
N ALA A 1 27.48 8.09 8.57
CA ALA A 1 26.63 7.73 7.43
C ALA A 1 25.57 8.79 7.15
N GLY A 2 24.52 8.96 7.97
CA GLY A 2 23.47 9.96 7.72
C GLY A 2 23.98 11.41 7.56
N VAL A 3 24.85 11.86 8.46
CA VAL A 3 25.48 13.20 8.34
C VAL A 3 26.28 13.35 7.04
N VAL A 4 26.99 12.31 6.61
CA VAL A 4 27.78 12.34 5.36
C VAL A 4 26.87 12.39 4.12
N VAL A 5 25.79 11.61 4.11
CA VAL A 5 24.84 11.56 2.99
C VAL A 5 24.00 12.85 2.89
N PHE A 6 23.63 13.45 4.03
CA PHE A 6 22.73 14.61 4.05
C PHE A 6 23.44 15.97 4.12
N MET A 7 24.68 16.06 4.62
CA MET A 7 25.44 17.33 4.63
C MET A 7 26.49 17.41 3.53
N ILE A 8 27.20 16.32 3.23
CA ILE A 8 28.38 16.38 2.34
C ILE A 8 28.00 16.13 0.89
N LEU A 9 27.10 15.17 0.64
CA LEU A 9 26.70 14.80 -0.72
C LEU A 9 26.02 15.93 -1.51
N PRO A 10 25.06 16.69 -0.94
CA PRO A 10 24.41 17.78 -1.66
C PRO A 10 25.38 18.92 -2.00
N HIS A 11 26.38 19.16 -1.14
CA HIS A 11 27.34 20.24 -1.34
C HIS A 11 28.42 19.91 -2.40
N GLN A 12 28.70 18.62 -2.61
CA GLN A 12 29.68 18.14 -3.59
C GLN A 12 29.06 17.84 -4.96
N ILE A 13 27.76 17.55 -5.01
CA ILE A 13 27.04 17.34 -6.27
C ILE A 13 26.41 18.67 -6.67
N GLN A 14 27.16 19.50 -7.39
CA GLN A 14 26.57 20.63 -8.13
C GLN A 14 25.62 20.04 -9.18
N PHE A 15 24.33 20.01 -8.89
CA PHE A 15 23.32 19.65 -9.88
C PHE A 15 23.21 20.80 -10.89
N SER A 16 24.05 20.80 -11.93
CA SER A 16 23.86 21.65 -13.11
C SER A 16 22.75 21.08 -14.00
N THR A 17 21.57 20.85 -13.42
CA THR A 17 20.41 20.43 -14.22
C THR A 17 19.78 21.69 -14.83
N PRO A 18 19.53 21.72 -16.16
CA PRO A 18 18.99 22.89 -16.86
C PRO A 18 17.61 23.34 -16.37
N ILE A 19 16.89 22.48 -15.64
CA ILE A 19 15.61 22.80 -14.98
C ILE A 19 15.80 23.74 -13.77
N PHE A 20 17.01 23.78 -13.19
CA PHE A 20 17.37 24.60 -12.02
C PHE A 20 18.44 25.64 -12.35
N SER A 21 18.64 25.97 -13.64
CA SER A 21 19.51 27.09 -14.03
C SER A 21 18.82 28.40 -13.67
N THR A 22 19.08 28.89 -12.46
CA THR A 22 18.44 30.01 -11.76
C THR A 22 19.05 31.37 -12.12
N GLU A 23 19.52 31.59 -13.35
CA GLU A 23 20.02 32.93 -13.71
C GLU A 23 18.93 34.01 -13.60
N ASN A 24 17.63 33.66 -13.65
CA ASN A 24 16.54 34.64 -13.57
C ASN A 24 15.39 34.32 -12.60
N VAL A 25 15.40 33.18 -11.91
CA VAL A 25 14.36 32.84 -10.92
C VAL A 25 14.97 32.99 -9.54
N GLY A 26 14.75 34.16 -8.91
CA GLY A 26 15.37 34.58 -7.66
C GLY A 26 15.48 33.45 -6.62
N GLY A 27 16.66 33.35 -5.98
CA GLY A 27 17.26 32.19 -5.29
C GLY A 27 16.52 31.53 -4.11
N TRP A 28 15.21 31.38 -4.18
CA TRP A 28 14.38 30.69 -3.19
C TRP A 28 14.55 29.17 -3.24
N GLY A 29 14.87 28.59 -4.40
CA GLY A 29 15.07 27.15 -4.55
C GLY A 29 16.28 26.65 -3.76
N ASP A 30 17.44 27.27 -3.98
CA ASP A 30 18.70 26.85 -3.37
C ASP A 30 18.70 27.08 -1.86
N THR A 31 18.23 28.25 -1.41
CA THR A 31 18.09 28.56 0.03
C THR A 31 17.14 27.61 0.75
N PHE A 32 16.06 27.17 0.11
CA PHE A 32 15.11 26.25 0.73
C PHE A 32 15.74 24.87 1.00
N PHE A 33 16.41 24.28 0.00
CA PHE A 33 17.03 22.96 0.17
C PHE A 33 18.13 23.00 1.24
N GLU A 34 18.96 24.05 1.24
CA GLU A 34 19.97 24.26 2.27
C GLU A 34 19.35 24.31 3.68
N VAL A 35 18.29 25.11 3.88
CA VAL A 35 17.59 25.19 5.17
C VAL A 35 17.01 23.84 5.58
N LEU A 36 16.40 23.10 4.65
CA LEU A 36 15.83 21.78 4.93
C LEU A 36 16.92 20.77 5.36
N PHE A 37 18.04 20.73 4.63
CA PHE A 37 19.17 19.87 4.99
C PHE A 37 19.75 20.24 6.35
N ILE A 38 19.87 21.54 6.66
CA ILE A 38 20.31 22.03 7.97
C ILE A 38 19.34 21.59 9.08
N ILE A 39 18.02 21.69 8.87
CA ILE A 39 17.02 21.24 9.85
C ILE A 39 17.13 19.72 10.09
N ILE A 40 17.19 18.92 9.02
CA ILE A 40 17.30 17.45 9.13
C ILE A 40 18.61 17.05 9.83
N ALA A 41 19.71 17.71 9.48
CA ALA A 41 21.00 17.41 10.05
C ALA A 41 21.07 17.85 11.52
N THR A 42 20.46 18.98 11.89
CA THR A 42 20.34 19.45 13.27
C THR A 42 19.46 18.50 14.09
N LEU A 43 18.31 18.06 13.59
CA LEU A 43 17.46 17.05 14.25
C LEU A 43 18.20 15.72 14.44
N THR A 44 18.98 15.30 13.45
CA THR A 44 19.80 14.09 13.54
C THR A 44 20.90 14.25 14.59
N LEU A 45 21.58 15.39 14.61
CA LEU A 45 22.59 15.73 15.61
C LEU A 45 21.99 15.74 17.02
N VAL A 46 20.85 16.41 17.22
CA VAL A 46 20.13 16.45 18.49
C VAL A 46 19.76 15.03 18.94
N CYS A 47 19.23 14.18 18.05
CA CYS A 47 18.96 12.78 18.37
C CYS A 47 20.21 12.00 18.79
N GLN A 48 21.35 12.22 18.11
CA GLN A 48 22.61 11.57 18.45
C GLN A 48 23.18 12.09 19.78
N CYS A 49 23.12 13.40 20.03
CA CYS A 49 23.50 14.01 21.30
C CYS A 49 22.63 13.50 22.44
N LEU A 50 21.32 13.34 22.25
CA LEU A 50 20.42 12.76 23.25
C LEU A 50 20.77 11.28 23.52
N ASN A 51 21.11 10.50 22.50
CA ASN A 51 21.58 9.12 22.66
C ASN A 51 22.93 9.05 23.39
N ALA A 52 23.87 9.95 23.08
CA ALA A 52 25.16 10.02 23.73
C ALA A 52 25.03 10.48 25.19
N ALA A 53 24.25 11.54 25.44
CA ALA A 53 23.94 12.02 26.79
C ALA A 53 23.34 10.91 27.65
N ARG A 54 22.46 10.08 27.08
CA ARG A 54 21.92 8.90 27.78
C ARG A 54 23.01 7.92 28.21
N LEU A 55 24.05 7.69 27.39
CA LEU A 55 25.17 6.81 27.78
C LEU A 55 26.01 7.42 28.91
N SER A 56 26.01 8.75 29.06
CA SER A 56 26.80 9.47 30.05
C SER A 56 26.11 9.65 31.41
N PHE A 57 24.78 9.62 31.48
CA PHE A 57 24.03 9.81 32.74
C PHE A 57 23.59 8.48 33.37
N SER A 58 23.72 8.36 34.70
CA SER A 58 23.23 7.20 35.44
C SER A 58 21.69 7.14 35.47
N ASP A 59 21.12 5.94 35.54
CA ASP A 59 19.66 5.72 35.61
C ASP A 59 19.02 6.43 36.82
N GLU A 60 19.76 6.59 37.93
CA GLU A 60 19.30 7.35 39.11
C GLU A 60 19.10 8.83 38.81
N PHE A 61 20.05 9.46 38.10
CA PHE A 61 19.96 10.87 37.73
C PHE A 61 18.80 11.12 36.75
N ILE A 62 18.63 10.23 35.77
CA ILE A 62 17.52 10.30 34.80
C ILE A 62 16.17 10.11 35.52
N GLY A 63 16.09 9.19 36.49
CA GLY A 63 14.88 8.90 37.26
C GLY A 63 14.42 10.05 38.16
N SER A 64 15.35 10.87 38.66
CA SER A 64 15.05 12.01 39.54
C SER A 64 14.20 13.09 38.86
N ASN A 65 14.38 13.32 37.56
CA ASN A 65 13.65 14.35 36.81
C ASN A 65 12.60 13.73 35.87
N LYS A 66 11.32 14.06 36.09
CA LYS A 66 10.19 13.59 35.26
C LYS A 66 10.29 13.96 33.78
N PHE A 67 10.98 15.06 33.45
CA PHE A 67 11.18 15.51 32.08
C PHE A 67 12.32 14.74 31.40
N LEU A 68 13.49 14.65 32.04
CA LEU A 68 14.63 13.85 31.53
C LEU A 68 14.27 12.37 31.43
N SER A 69 13.53 11.80 32.39
CA SER A 69 13.03 10.42 32.27
C SER A 69 11.97 10.22 31.18
N ARG A 70 11.33 11.27 30.65
CA ARG A 70 10.45 11.14 29.48
C ARG A 70 11.23 11.17 28.16
N ILE A 71 12.32 11.93 28.11
CA ILE A 71 13.10 12.15 26.89
C ILE A 71 14.27 11.15 26.77
N LEU A 72 14.98 10.89 27.87
CA LEU A 72 16.21 10.09 27.91
C LEU A 72 16.04 8.67 28.46
N ALA A 73 15.00 8.38 29.26
CA ALA A 73 14.79 6.99 29.70
C ALA A 73 14.45 6.16 28.47
N GLY A 74 15.40 5.32 28.06
CA GLY A 74 15.31 4.57 26.83
C GLY A 74 13.97 3.85 26.72
N SER A 75 13.27 4.08 25.61
CA SER A 75 11.93 3.51 25.41
C SER A 75 11.91 2.00 25.67
N ASN A 76 13.01 1.30 25.34
CA ASN A 76 13.11 -0.15 25.45
C ASN A 76 12.91 -0.70 26.87
N ALA A 77 13.61 -0.18 27.89
CA ALA A 77 13.51 -0.72 29.25
C ALA A 77 12.12 -0.44 29.87
N ARG A 78 11.59 0.77 29.63
CA ARG A 78 10.25 1.15 30.07
C ARG A 78 9.17 0.37 29.33
N ASP A 79 9.34 0.16 28.03
CA ASP A 79 8.44 -0.64 27.22
C ASP A 79 8.52 -2.12 27.59
N GLU A 80 9.69 -2.63 27.96
CA GLU A 80 9.86 -3.98 28.51
C GLU A 80 9.14 -4.13 29.84
N MET A 81 9.25 -3.15 30.75
CA MET A 81 8.48 -3.16 31.99
C MET A 81 6.97 -3.13 31.72
N LYS A 82 6.49 -2.30 30.78
CA LYS A 82 5.08 -2.26 30.38
C LYS A 82 4.63 -3.59 29.76
N PHE A 83 5.46 -4.18 28.92
CA PHE A 83 5.20 -5.48 28.31
C PHE A 83 5.11 -6.58 29.37
N LYS A 84 6.06 -6.62 30.31
CA LYS A 84 6.03 -7.52 31.47
C LYS A 84 4.78 -7.31 32.33
N SER A 85 4.31 -6.06 32.44
CA SER A 85 3.06 -5.73 33.16
C SER A 85 1.82 -6.23 32.43
N ALA A 86 1.81 -6.30 31.10
CA ALA A 86 0.71 -6.87 30.34
C ALA A 86 0.55 -8.36 30.57
N ALA A 87 1.67 -9.06 30.69
CA ALA A 87 1.63 -10.46 31.03
C ALA A 87 1.07 -10.67 32.45
N VAL A 88 1.46 -9.84 33.44
CA VAL A 88 0.83 -9.85 34.78
C VAL A 88 -0.66 -9.55 34.71
N PHE A 89 -1.04 -8.51 33.97
CA PHE A 89 -2.43 -8.13 33.80
C PHE A 89 -3.28 -9.27 33.22
N LYS A 90 -2.77 -9.95 32.18
CA LYS A 90 -3.46 -11.09 31.56
C LYS A 90 -3.52 -12.31 32.48
N VAL A 91 -2.46 -12.60 33.23
CA VAL A 91 -2.47 -13.68 34.23
C VAL A 91 -3.45 -13.37 35.36
N ASN A 92 -3.48 -12.14 35.85
CA ASN A 92 -4.45 -11.71 36.87
C ASN A 92 -5.89 -11.79 36.33
N ARG A 93 -6.13 -11.39 35.08
CA ARG A 93 -7.45 -11.55 34.44
C ARG A 93 -7.83 -13.02 34.25
N MET A 94 -6.88 -13.89 33.92
CA MET A 94 -7.10 -15.34 33.86
C MET A 94 -7.43 -15.91 35.25
N LEU A 95 -6.76 -15.44 36.30
CA LEU A 95 -7.04 -15.81 37.68
C LEU A 95 -8.42 -15.35 38.14
N GLU A 96 -8.77 -14.10 37.87
CA GLU A 96 -10.08 -13.55 38.19
C GLU A 96 -11.17 -14.32 37.46
N ASN A 97 -10.97 -14.64 36.18
CA ASN A 97 -11.89 -15.48 35.41
C ASN A 97 -12.00 -16.89 36.01
N ALA A 98 -10.87 -17.56 36.27
CA ALA A 98 -10.87 -18.90 36.87
C ALA A 98 -11.51 -18.91 38.26
N TYR A 99 -11.21 -17.92 39.10
CA TYR A 99 -11.82 -17.74 40.41
C TYR A 99 -13.33 -17.52 40.27
N SER A 100 -13.78 -16.67 39.34
CA SER A 100 -15.21 -16.42 39.10
C SER A 100 -15.97 -17.66 38.59
N LEU A 101 -15.28 -18.60 37.94
CA LEU A 101 -15.86 -19.87 37.49
C LEU A 101 -16.03 -20.86 38.66
N HIS A 102 -15.05 -20.89 39.56
CA HIS A 102 -15.02 -21.78 40.71
C HIS A 102 -15.79 -21.24 41.93
N HIS A 103 -16.00 -19.93 42.01
CA HIS A 103 -16.78 -19.33 43.07
C HIS A 103 -18.24 -19.27 42.60
N PRO A 104 -19.11 -20.21 43.02
CA PRO A 104 -20.52 -20.12 42.68
C PRO A 104 -21.01 -18.77 43.16
N THR A 105 -21.59 -17.98 42.26
CA THR A 105 -22.43 -16.86 42.69
C THR A 105 -23.43 -17.46 43.65
N HIS A 106 -23.36 -17.09 44.93
CA HIS A 106 -24.09 -17.69 46.05
C HIS A 106 -25.61 -17.68 45.80
N SER A 107 -26.12 -18.57 44.97
CA SER A 107 -27.50 -19.02 45.00
C SER A 107 -27.58 -19.94 46.20
N ARG A 108 -27.93 -19.36 47.35
CA ARG A 108 -28.29 -20.05 48.60
C ARG A 108 -29.33 -21.12 48.28
N GLY A 109 -28.90 -22.36 48.11
CA GLY A 109 -29.76 -23.49 47.82
C GLY A 109 -28.93 -24.73 47.56
N GLU A 110 -28.75 -25.51 48.63
CA GLU A 110 -28.19 -26.86 48.72
C GLU A 110 -28.07 -27.64 47.41
N VAL A 111 -26.84 -27.82 46.89
CA VAL A 111 -26.47 -29.04 46.17
C VAL A 111 -24.97 -29.31 46.39
N ASN A 112 -24.64 -30.45 46.99
CA ASN A 112 -23.28 -31.00 47.12
C ASN A 112 -22.79 -31.63 45.80
N GLU A 113 -23.05 -30.98 44.67
CA GLU A 113 -22.55 -31.43 43.36
C GLU A 113 -21.05 -31.10 43.24
N GLY A 114 -20.30 -32.00 42.62
CA GLY A 114 -18.85 -31.90 42.51
C GLY A 114 -18.42 -30.56 41.90
N THR A 115 -17.54 -29.84 42.60
CA THR A 115 -17.05 -28.49 42.23
C THR A 115 -16.52 -28.37 40.80
N ASN A 116 -16.16 -29.51 40.17
CA ASN A 116 -15.64 -29.57 38.81
C ASN A 116 -16.75 -29.52 37.73
N GLU A 117 -17.88 -30.19 37.95
CA GLU A 117 -19.00 -30.19 36.99
C GLU A 117 -19.68 -28.82 36.96
N LEU A 118 -19.84 -28.20 38.13
CA LEU A 118 -20.34 -26.83 38.25
C LEU A 118 -19.42 -25.81 37.56
N ALA A 119 -18.09 -25.99 37.68
CA ALA A 119 -17.13 -25.12 37.00
C ALA A 119 -17.18 -25.27 35.48
N LEU A 120 -17.41 -26.48 34.96
CA LEU A 120 -17.61 -26.74 33.52
C LEU A 120 -18.92 -26.12 33.00
N LEU A 121 -20.01 -26.24 33.76
CA LEU A 121 -21.29 -25.59 33.47
C LEU A 121 -21.21 -24.06 33.55
N ASN A 122 -20.47 -23.52 34.51
CA ASN A 122 -20.21 -22.09 34.59
C ASN A 122 -19.31 -21.63 33.45
N PHE A 123 -18.34 -22.45 33.03
CA PHE A 123 -17.47 -22.13 31.90
C PHE A 123 -18.29 -21.96 30.62
N THR A 124 -19.17 -22.92 30.31
CA THR A 124 -20.05 -22.81 29.13
C THR A 124 -21.03 -21.64 29.18
N LYS A 125 -21.46 -21.21 30.38
CA LYS A 125 -22.29 -19.99 30.54
C LYS A 125 -21.50 -18.68 30.46
N VAL A 126 -20.25 -18.67 30.90
CA VAL A 126 -19.40 -17.47 30.96
C VAL A 126 -18.59 -17.26 29.68
N THR A 127 -18.41 -18.30 28.85
CA THR A 127 -17.69 -18.24 27.57
C THR A 127 -18.23 -17.20 26.58
N ASP A 128 -19.44 -16.68 26.79
CA ASP A 128 -20.06 -15.69 25.89
C ASP A 128 -19.62 -14.24 26.14
N LYS A 129 -18.86 -13.96 27.21
CA LYS A 129 -18.33 -12.61 27.45
C LYS A 129 -17.16 -12.31 26.50
N THR A 130 -17.50 -11.76 25.34
CA THR A 130 -16.51 -11.27 24.36
C THR A 130 -16.30 -9.76 24.52
N GLU A 131 -15.05 -9.33 24.40
CA GLU A 131 -14.70 -7.90 24.32
C GLU A 131 -14.41 -7.57 22.86
N VAL A 132 -15.08 -6.55 22.31
CA VAL A 132 -14.78 -6.07 20.96
C VAL A 132 -13.45 -5.32 21.00
N VAL A 133 -12.39 -6.02 20.64
CA VAL A 133 -11.03 -5.48 20.52
C VAL A 133 -10.66 -5.27 19.05
N GLY A 134 -9.90 -4.22 18.77
CA GLY A 134 -9.51 -3.85 17.41
C GLY A 134 -10.33 -2.71 16.80
N GLY A 135 -10.06 -2.42 15.53
CA GLY A 135 -10.63 -1.28 14.80
C GLY A 135 -9.78 -0.01 14.91
N PHE A 136 -10.02 0.94 14.00
CA PHE A 136 -9.20 2.14 13.82
C PHE A 136 -9.11 3.00 15.09
N LYS A 137 -10.27 3.41 15.63
CA LYS A 137 -10.35 4.29 16.80
C LYS A 137 -9.79 3.63 18.06
N TRP A 138 -10.08 2.35 18.27
CA TRP A 138 -9.57 1.59 19.42
C TRP A 138 -8.06 1.44 19.35
N ALA A 139 -7.49 1.08 18.19
CA ALA A 139 -6.06 0.85 18.06
C ALA A 139 -5.26 2.13 18.33
N TRP A 140 -5.68 3.27 17.77
CA TRP A 140 -5.04 4.55 18.05
C TRP A 140 -5.18 4.98 19.52
N LYS A 141 -6.39 4.87 20.09
CA LYS A 141 -6.60 5.18 21.52
C LYS A 141 -5.72 4.29 22.41
N SER A 142 -5.67 3.00 22.15
CA SER A 142 -4.85 2.04 22.91
C SER A 142 -3.35 2.26 22.71
N PHE A 143 -2.92 2.64 21.50
CA PHE A 143 -1.53 3.00 21.20
C PHE A 143 -1.10 4.25 21.96
N LEU A 144 -1.86 5.34 21.85
CA LEU A 144 -1.56 6.64 22.48
C LEU A 144 -1.62 6.56 24.02
N ASN A 145 -2.59 5.82 24.57
CA ASN A 145 -2.68 5.60 26.02
C ASN A 145 -1.58 4.66 26.55
N GLY A 146 -0.86 3.94 25.68
CA GLY A 146 0.08 2.90 26.06
C GLY A 146 -0.59 1.60 26.57
N ASP A 147 -1.92 1.53 26.53
CA ASP A 147 -2.72 0.36 26.88
C ASP A 147 -2.41 -0.83 25.96
N LEU A 148 -2.06 -0.57 24.70
CA LEU A 148 -1.65 -1.60 23.75
C LEU A 148 -0.42 -2.39 24.25
N LYS A 149 0.56 -1.70 24.83
CA LYS A 149 1.74 -2.34 25.43
C LYS A 149 1.44 -2.88 26.83
N ARG A 150 0.69 -2.14 27.65
CA ARG A 150 0.46 -2.42 29.08
C ARG A 150 -0.61 -3.47 29.35
N LYS A 151 -1.67 -3.55 28.54
CA LYS A 151 -2.78 -4.52 28.70
C LYS A 151 -2.65 -5.66 27.70
N GLU A 152 -2.40 -5.34 26.43
CA GLU A 152 -2.36 -6.35 25.38
C GLU A 152 -1.00 -7.02 25.19
N GLY A 153 0.08 -6.39 25.65
CA GLY A 153 1.43 -6.89 25.44
C GLY A 153 1.76 -6.97 23.95
N ILE A 154 1.28 -6.01 23.16
CA ILE A 154 1.63 -5.89 21.74
C ILE A 154 2.82 -4.96 21.64
N TRP A 155 3.97 -5.53 21.27
CA TRP A 155 5.19 -4.78 21.01
C TRP A 155 5.26 -4.43 19.52
N LEU A 156 5.04 -3.16 19.17
CA LEU A 156 5.28 -2.70 17.80
C LEU A 156 6.78 -2.70 17.52
N GLN A 157 7.20 -3.38 16.45
CA GLN A 157 8.59 -3.51 16.07
C GLN A 157 9.22 -2.12 15.85
N THR A 158 10.43 -1.89 16.36
CA THR A 158 11.13 -0.60 16.17
C THR A 158 11.32 -0.25 14.69
N ARG A 159 11.49 -1.27 13.82
CA ARG A 159 11.56 -1.10 12.36
C ARG A 159 10.26 -0.55 11.77
N LEU A 160 9.10 -0.98 12.26
CA LEU A 160 7.81 -0.45 11.83
C LEU A 160 7.66 1.01 12.23
N ILE A 161 8.02 1.37 13.46
CA ILE A 161 7.99 2.75 13.94
C ILE A 161 8.96 3.62 13.12
N ALA A 162 10.17 3.12 12.86
CA ALA A 162 11.14 3.80 12.00
C ALA A 162 10.62 3.95 10.56
N GLY A 163 9.95 2.93 10.02
CA GLY A 163 9.30 2.97 8.72
C GLY A 163 8.18 4.02 8.66
N LEU A 164 7.37 4.15 9.72
CA LEU A 164 6.35 5.21 9.82
C LEU A 164 6.97 6.61 9.90
N MET A 165 8.08 6.78 10.62
CA MET A 165 8.81 8.05 10.65
C MET A 165 9.43 8.38 9.29
N ALA A 166 10.03 7.38 8.62
CA ALA A 166 10.56 7.53 7.27
C ALA A 166 9.44 7.89 6.29
N GLN A 167 8.27 7.27 6.41
CA GLN A 167 7.10 7.59 5.60
C GLN A 167 6.67 9.05 5.75
N VAL A 168 6.59 9.59 6.98
CA VAL A 168 6.25 11.01 7.21
C VAL A 168 7.31 11.91 6.59
N LEU A 169 8.60 11.62 6.82
CA LEU A 169 9.71 12.40 6.27
C LEU A 169 9.69 12.41 4.72
N PHE A 170 9.57 11.25 4.09
CA PHE A 170 9.51 11.13 2.63
C PHE A 170 8.25 11.76 2.05
N SER A 171 7.13 11.76 2.79
CA SER A 171 5.92 12.46 2.37
C SER A 171 6.13 13.97 2.32
N ILE A 172 6.76 14.55 3.35
CA ILE A 172 7.11 15.97 3.40
C ILE A 172 8.05 16.33 2.23
N ILE A 173 9.11 15.54 2.03
CA ILE A 173 10.05 15.72 0.91
C ILE A 173 9.34 15.61 -0.44
N ALA A 174 8.45 14.62 -0.63
CA ALA A 174 7.69 14.45 -1.86
C ALA A 174 6.81 15.66 -2.16
N ILE A 175 6.07 16.17 -1.16
CA ILE A 175 5.19 17.33 -1.31
C ILE A 175 6.00 18.59 -1.68
N ILE A 176 7.15 18.79 -1.05
CA ILE A 176 8.07 19.89 -1.36
C ILE A 176 8.54 19.79 -2.82
N ILE A 177 9.08 18.64 -3.24
CA ILE A 177 9.61 18.45 -4.60
C ILE A 177 8.49 18.63 -5.63
N LEU A 178 7.30 18.10 -5.36
CA LEU A 178 6.16 18.28 -6.26
C LEU A 178 5.69 19.73 -6.30
N SER A 179 5.72 20.44 -5.18
CA SER A 179 5.41 21.87 -5.11
C SER A 179 6.41 22.72 -5.90
N THR A 180 7.71 22.39 -5.85
CA THR A 180 8.73 23.12 -6.63
C THR A 180 8.60 22.84 -8.13
N ILE A 181 8.33 21.60 -8.52
CA ILE A 181 8.02 21.25 -9.92
C ILE A 181 6.80 22.03 -10.40
N TRP A 182 5.71 22.04 -9.64
CA TRP A 182 4.50 22.80 -10.00
C TRP A 182 4.76 24.31 -10.09
N HIS A 183 5.55 24.86 -9.17
CA HIS A 183 5.94 26.27 -9.24
C HIS A 183 6.72 26.57 -10.53
N GLY A 184 7.68 25.71 -10.90
CA GLY A 184 8.40 25.82 -12.16
C GLY A 184 7.46 25.78 -13.37
N VAL A 185 6.51 24.84 -13.40
CA VAL A 185 5.49 24.77 -14.46
C VAL A 185 4.65 26.06 -14.47
N ILE A 186 4.18 26.55 -13.33
CA ILE A 186 3.38 27.79 -13.24
C ILE A 186 4.18 29.01 -13.72
N VAL A 187 5.48 29.09 -13.45
CA VAL A 187 6.34 30.19 -13.92
C VAL A 187 6.55 30.13 -15.43
N LEU A 188 6.62 28.92 -16.02
CA LEU A 188 6.68 28.76 -17.47
C LEU A 188 5.39 29.21 -18.17
N TYR A 189 4.24 29.11 -17.50
CA TYR A 189 2.98 29.69 -17.94
C TYR A 189 2.85 31.12 -17.41
N LYS A 190 3.67 32.03 -17.93
CA LYS A 190 3.54 33.46 -17.63
C LYS A 190 2.20 33.95 -18.20
N ASP A 191 1.29 34.36 -17.32
CA ASP A 191 0.04 35.04 -17.69
C ASP A 191 0.46 36.32 -18.38
N ASP A 192 0.21 36.37 -19.67
CA ASP A 192 0.54 37.46 -20.56
C ASP A 192 2.04 37.75 -20.56
N THR A 193 2.64 37.65 -21.74
CA THR A 193 3.67 38.61 -22.11
C THR A 193 3.13 39.98 -21.69
N THR A 194 3.60 40.50 -20.56
CA THR A 194 3.78 41.92 -20.35
C THR A 194 4.63 42.35 -21.54
N TYR A 195 3.97 42.59 -22.67
CA TYR A 195 4.60 43.15 -23.84
C TYR A 195 5.04 44.50 -23.33
N CYS A 196 6.35 44.68 -23.32
CA CYS A 196 6.86 46.00 -23.14
C CYS A 196 6.46 46.76 -24.39
N SER A 197 5.34 47.50 -24.31
CA SER A 197 4.90 48.33 -25.42
C SER A 197 5.84 49.52 -25.48
N ILE A 198 6.59 49.57 -26.57
CA ILE A 198 7.55 50.63 -26.80
C ILE A 198 6.85 51.62 -27.69
N SER A 199 6.74 52.83 -27.18
CA SER A 199 6.04 53.93 -27.80
C SER A 199 7.10 54.97 -28.18
N PHE A 200 7.12 55.41 -29.43
CA PHE A 200 8.12 56.36 -29.93
C PHE A 200 7.47 57.51 -30.68
N ASN A 201 8.12 58.68 -30.64
CA ASN A 201 7.71 59.81 -31.45
C ASN A 201 8.23 59.62 -32.89
N PRO A 202 7.36 59.50 -33.92
CA PRO A 202 7.79 59.25 -35.29
C PRO A 202 8.65 60.37 -35.88
N GLU A 203 8.49 61.62 -35.43
CA GLU A 203 9.33 62.75 -35.89
C GLU A 203 10.78 62.64 -35.40
N SER A 204 11.01 61.85 -34.34
CA SER A 204 12.35 61.58 -33.78
C SER A 204 13.06 60.39 -34.43
N CYS A 205 12.44 59.75 -35.43
CA CYS A 205 12.95 58.56 -36.09
C CYS A 205 13.57 58.85 -37.44
N TYR A 206 14.80 58.35 -37.65
CA TYR A 206 15.49 58.40 -38.94
C TYR A 206 15.41 57.04 -39.65
N ALA A 207 14.78 57.01 -40.83
CA ALA A 207 14.71 55.83 -41.69
C ALA A 207 15.60 56.03 -42.93
N PRO A 208 16.72 55.32 -43.10
CA PRO A 208 17.54 55.44 -44.30
C PRO A 208 16.82 54.87 -45.53
N GLU A 209 16.77 55.67 -46.60
CA GLU A 209 16.30 55.26 -47.93
C GLU A 209 17.49 54.86 -48.82
N PHE A 210 17.36 53.72 -49.51
CA PHE A 210 18.31 53.23 -50.51
C PHE A 210 17.67 53.23 -51.89
N ASP A 211 18.18 54.06 -52.80
CA ASP A 211 17.77 54.05 -54.22
C ASP A 211 16.24 54.26 -54.41
N GLY A 212 15.63 55.10 -53.56
CA GLY A 212 14.18 55.34 -53.55
C GLY A 212 13.35 54.23 -52.89
N THR A 213 14.00 53.21 -52.33
CA THR A 213 13.35 52.17 -51.51
C THR A 213 13.90 52.18 -50.09
N SER A 214 13.02 52.24 -49.10
CA SER A 214 13.44 52.15 -47.71
C SER A 214 13.90 50.75 -47.34
N LEU A 215 14.85 50.67 -46.41
CA LEU A 215 15.31 49.38 -45.88
C LEU A 215 14.39 48.81 -44.77
N GLY A 216 13.31 49.50 -44.43
CA GLY A 216 12.42 49.11 -43.32
C GLY A 216 13.07 49.15 -41.93
N ILE A 217 14.20 49.85 -41.79
CA ILE A 217 14.91 50.07 -40.54
C ILE A 217 14.75 51.54 -40.17
N ALA A 218 14.41 51.87 -38.93
CA ALA A 218 14.34 53.24 -38.45
C ALA A 218 15.03 53.35 -37.08
N ALA A 219 15.83 54.39 -36.88
CA ALA A 219 16.50 54.70 -35.62
C ALA A 219 15.78 55.87 -34.94
N CYS A 220 15.18 55.63 -33.77
CA CYS A 220 14.40 56.63 -33.03
C CYS A 220 15.16 57.11 -31.79
N THR A 221 15.11 58.41 -31.46
CA THR A 221 15.82 58.94 -30.28
C THR A 221 14.93 59.04 -29.04
N ASP A 222 13.61 59.18 -29.18
CA ASP A 222 12.66 59.35 -28.07
C ASP A 222 11.79 58.11 -27.87
N ILE A 223 12.30 57.16 -27.10
CA ILE A 223 11.65 55.88 -26.86
C ILE A 223 11.10 55.84 -25.43
N MET A 224 9.78 55.82 -25.31
CA MET A 224 9.08 55.64 -24.04
C MET A 224 8.58 54.21 -23.92
N PHE A 225 9.02 53.53 -22.87
CA PHE A 225 8.55 52.19 -22.55
C PHE A 225 7.32 52.29 -21.63
N GLU A 226 6.17 51.84 -22.11
CA GLU A 226 4.95 51.74 -21.32
C GLU A 226 4.69 50.26 -20.98
N GLY A 227 4.49 49.95 -19.70
CA GLY A 227 4.12 48.61 -19.23
C GLY A 227 4.85 48.15 -17.96
N ASP A 228 4.18 47.31 -17.16
CA ASP A 228 4.77 46.68 -15.98
C ASP A 228 5.87 45.70 -16.40
N GLY A 229 7.14 46.03 -16.10
CA GLY A 229 8.31 45.20 -16.40
C GLY A 229 9.30 45.80 -17.40
N CYS A 230 9.02 46.99 -17.93
CA CYS A 230 9.92 47.77 -18.79
C CYS A 230 10.96 48.59 -18.02
N ASP A 231 11.62 48.02 -17.01
CA ASP A 231 12.75 48.71 -16.38
C ASP A 231 13.92 48.68 -17.38
N GLY A 232 14.21 49.83 -18.00
CA GLY A 232 15.20 49.99 -19.09
C GLY A 232 16.63 49.52 -18.78
N SER A 233 16.88 49.05 -17.56
CA SER A 233 18.17 48.52 -17.09
C SER A 233 18.38 47.01 -17.33
N LYS A 234 17.43 46.26 -17.92
CA LYS A 234 17.48 44.78 -17.97
C LYS A 234 17.18 44.13 -19.33
N ILE A 235 17.24 44.88 -20.42
CA ILE A 235 17.25 44.25 -21.75
C ILE A 235 18.69 43.81 -21.99
N ASP A 236 18.95 42.50 -21.85
CA ASP A 236 20.21 41.90 -22.29
C ASP A 236 20.34 42.16 -23.79
N ILE A 237 21.19 43.13 -24.12
CA ILE A 237 21.65 43.34 -25.49
C ILE A 237 22.43 42.07 -25.81
N VAL A 238 21.78 41.08 -26.43
CA VAL A 238 22.49 40.01 -27.11
C VAL A 238 23.32 40.74 -28.15
N SER A 239 24.59 40.95 -27.83
CA SER A 239 25.57 41.60 -28.68
C SER A 239 25.90 40.65 -29.83
N ASN A 240 24.92 40.39 -30.69
CA ASN A 240 25.15 39.83 -31.99
C ASN A 240 25.72 40.95 -32.87
N VAL A 241 26.92 41.39 -32.49
CA VAL A 241 27.75 42.36 -33.22
C VAL A 241 27.92 41.87 -34.66
N GLU A 242 27.91 40.55 -34.90
CA GLU A 242 27.89 39.98 -36.24
C GLU A 242 26.65 40.34 -37.06
N LEU A 243 25.44 40.29 -36.48
CA LEU A 243 24.21 40.61 -37.21
C LEU A 243 24.11 42.11 -37.50
N PHE A 244 24.53 42.95 -36.54
CA PHE A 244 24.63 44.41 -36.74
C PHE A 244 25.67 44.75 -37.82
N ASN A 245 26.88 44.17 -37.75
CA ASN A 245 27.92 44.35 -38.78
C ASN A 245 27.47 43.82 -40.15
N LEU A 246 26.71 42.73 -40.21
CA LEU A 246 26.15 42.23 -41.47
C LEU A 246 25.16 43.22 -42.06
N THR A 247 24.29 43.81 -41.23
CA THR A 247 23.28 44.78 -41.65
C THR A 247 23.94 46.08 -42.13
N CYS A 248 25.00 46.49 -41.45
CA CYS A 248 25.81 47.65 -41.77
C CYS A 248 26.52 47.58 -43.12
N GLN A 249 26.89 46.39 -43.59
CA GLN A 249 27.48 46.22 -44.92
C GLN A 249 26.51 46.52 -46.08
N TYR A 250 25.20 46.56 -45.82
CA TYR A 250 24.18 46.84 -46.83
C TYR A 250 23.66 48.28 -46.81
N ILE A 251 24.12 49.12 -45.86
CA ILE A 251 23.74 50.54 -45.78
C ILE A 251 24.85 51.37 -46.45
N PRO A 252 24.57 52.10 -47.54
CA PRO A 252 25.53 52.92 -48.23
C PRO A 252 25.82 54.19 -47.42
N PRO A 253 26.93 54.86 -47.70
CA PRO A 253 27.23 56.14 -47.08
C PRO A 253 26.17 57.19 -47.37
N ASN A 254 25.89 58.03 -46.37
CA ASN A 254 24.99 59.17 -46.53
C ASN A 254 25.53 60.06 -47.66
N PRO A 255 24.73 60.36 -48.70
CA PRO A 255 25.22 61.10 -49.86
C PRO A 255 25.63 62.55 -49.54
N ALA A 256 25.20 63.12 -48.41
CA ALA A 256 25.55 64.48 -48.00
C ALA A 256 26.91 64.57 -47.28
N THR A 257 27.32 63.52 -46.57
CA THR A 257 28.53 63.53 -45.71
C THR A 257 29.59 62.50 -46.12
N ASN A 258 29.23 61.55 -46.99
CA ASN A 258 30.06 60.44 -47.46
C ASN A 258 30.54 59.48 -46.34
N GLU A 259 29.94 59.57 -45.15
CA GLU A 259 30.18 58.66 -44.02
C GLU A 259 29.15 57.53 -44.07
N THR A 260 29.60 56.27 -43.89
CA THR A 260 28.65 55.17 -43.70
C THR A 260 28.02 55.31 -42.32
N VAL A 261 26.69 55.16 -42.24
CA VAL A 261 25.93 55.25 -40.99
C VAL A 261 26.49 54.31 -39.91
N CYS A 262 27.25 53.30 -40.32
CA CYS A 262 27.89 52.33 -39.44
C CYS A 262 29.35 52.66 -39.08
N ASP A 263 30.04 53.53 -39.82
CA ASP A 263 31.34 54.07 -39.38
C ASP A 263 31.18 55.03 -38.18
N SER A 264 30.00 55.64 -38.03
CA SER A 264 29.63 56.47 -36.86
C SER A 264 29.07 55.67 -35.68
N VAL A 265 28.89 54.35 -35.81
CA VAL A 265 28.45 53.48 -34.71
C VAL A 265 29.62 52.61 -34.28
N PHE A 266 30.62 53.26 -33.65
CA PHE A 266 31.68 52.57 -32.92
C PHE A 266 31.57 52.83 -31.42
N PHE A 267 31.87 51.75 -30.70
CA PHE A 267 31.81 51.60 -29.26
C PHE A 267 32.61 52.68 -28.49
N TYR A 268 31.99 53.14 -27.40
CA TYR A 268 32.54 53.69 -26.15
C TYR A 268 33.08 55.15 -26.08
N GLU A 269 32.63 55.79 -25.01
CA GLU A 269 33.18 56.92 -24.22
C GLU A 269 33.44 58.27 -24.92
N ASP A 270 32.62 59.26 -24.52
CA ASP A 270 32.80 60.72 -24.56
C ASP A 270 32.85 61.46 -25.91
N HIS A 271 31.67 61.95 -26.33
CA HIS A 271 31.33 63.36 -26.64
C HIS A 271 30.33 63.55 -27.81
N TYR A 272 29.08 63.83 -27.39
CA TYR A 272 27.93 64.56 -27.95
C TYR A 272 27.71 64.79 -29.46
N ALA A 273 26.45 64.54 -29.86
CA ALA A 273 25.56 65.57 -30.43
C ALA A 273 24.13 65.36 -29.90
N THR A 274 23.54 66.40 -29.30
CA THR A 274 22.16 66.43 -28.78
C THR A 274 21.27 67.25 -29.69
N PHE A 275 20.01 66.84 -29.82
CA PHE A 275 18.94 67.66 -30.38
C PHE A 275 17.94 67.96 -29.25
N GLU A 276 17.78 69.23 -28.89
CA GLU A 276 16.74 69.71 -27.96
C GLU A 276 15.60 70.31 -28.78
N GLY A 277 14.46 69.64 -28.77
CA GLY A 277 13.19 70.21 -29.22
C GLY A 277 12.12 69.83 -28.20
N GLU A 278 11.47 70.83 -27.58
CA GLU A 278 10.25 70.59 -26.81
C GLU A 278 9.11 70.26 -27.77
N LEU A 279 8.56 69.05 -27.68
CA LEU A 279 7.35 68.68 -28.39
C LEU A 279 6.29 68.16 -27.43
N THR A 280 5.22 68.95 -27.33
CA THR A 280 3.90 68.51 -26.88
C THR A 280 3.12 68.00 -28.10
N ASN A 281 2.70 66.73 -28.11
CA ASN A 281 1.34 66.26 -28.49
C ASN A 281 1.29 64.75 -28.85
N ASN A 282 0.58 63.99 -28.01
CA ASN A 282 -0.36 62.87 -28.22
C ASN A 282 -0.37 61.91 -29.45
N GLU A 283 0.59 61.92 -30.38
CA GLU A 283 0.61 60.98 -31.53
C GLU A 283 1.78 60.00 -31.44
N VAL A 284 1.60 58.96 -30.62
CA VAL A 284 2.64 57.96 -30.37
C VAL A 284 2.39 56.72 -31.22
N CYS A 285 3.42 56.21 -31.89
CA CYS A 285 3.38 54.93 -32.62
C CYS A 285 4.04 53.85 -31.76
N GLN A 286 3.37 52.70 -31.59
CA GLN A 286 3.87 51.57 -30.81
C GLN A 286 4.32 50.43 -31.73
N ALA A 287 5.46 49.78 -31.45
CA ALA A 287 5.93 48.63 -32.24
C ALA A 287 6.54 47.52 -31.37
N GLN A 288 6.41 46.26 -31.79
CA GLN A 288 7.14 45.13 -31.19
C GLN A 288 8.57 45.03 -31.77
N LEU A 289 9.56 45.14 -30.90
CA LEU A 289 10.97 45.26 -31.28
C LEU A 289 11.70 43.93 -31.38
N THR A 290 12.66 43.88 -32.30
CA THR A 290 13.58 42.73 -32.45
C THR A 290 14.90 42.92 -31.70
N THR A 291 15.48 44.13 -31.67
CA THR A 291 16.71 44.43 -30.90
C THR A 291 16.85 45.93 -30.64
N CYS A 292 17.28 46.37 -29.45
CA CYS A 292 17.62 47.77 -29.15
C CYS A 292 19.01 47.88 -28.51
N VAL A 293 19.70 48.98 -28.79
CA VAL A 293 20.96 49.38 -28.15
C VAL A 293 20.72 50.66 -27.36
N PHE A 294 21.05 50.64 -26.06
CA PHE A 294 20.83 51.76 -25.15
C PHE A 294 22.06 52.67 -25.05
N TYR A 295 21.83 53.97 -24.93
CA TYR A 295 22.84 55.00 -24.67
C TYR A 295 22.59 55.67 -23.30
N GLU A 296 23.60 56.34 -22.75
CA GLU A 296 23.44 57.15 -21.54
C GLU A 296 22.51 58.36 -21.85
N ASN A 297 21.55 58.63 -20.96
CA ASN A 297 20.44 59.62 -21.07
C ASN A 297 19.14 59.17 -21.77
N ASN A 298 18.67 57.95 -21.55
CA ASN A 298 17.35 57.45 -22.02
C ASN A 298 17.14 57.43 -23.55
N THR A 299 18.20 57.57 -24.34
CA THR A 299 18.14 57.41 -25.80
C THR A 299 18.53 55.98 -26.15
N ALA A 300 17.84 55.37 -27.11
CA ALA A 300 18.13 54.00 -27.55
C ALA A 300 17.96 53.88 -29.07
N ALA A 301 18.95 53.33 -29.76
CA ALA A 301 18.82 52.99 -31.17
C ALA A 301 18.17 51.61 -31.27
N CYS A 302 16.94 51.58 -31.74
CA CYS A 302 16.15 50.36 -31.85
C CYS A 302 16.03 49.90 -33.30
N LEU A 303 16.43 48.65 -33.56
CA LEU A 303 16.25 47.99 -34.84
C LEU A 303 14.83 47.42 -34.89
N LEU A 304 13.94 48.22 -35.48
CA LEU A 304 12.60 47.81 -35.88
C LEU A 304 12.73 46.94 -37.14
N GLY A 305 12.11 45.75 -37.14
CA GLY A 305 11.92 45.02 -38.41
C GLY A 305 12.90 43.89 -38.76
N LEU A 306 13.84 43.48 -37.90
CA LEU A 306 14.81 42.43 -38.24
C LEU A 306 14.75 41.22 -37.30
N LYS A 307 13.94 40.23 -37.69
CA LYS A 307 13.97 38.90 -37.07
C LYS A 307 14.79 37.95 -37.95
N PRO A 308 15.88 37.35 -37.46
CA PRO A 308 16.42 36.16 -38.10
C PRO A 308 15.40 35.03 -37.85
N LEU A 309 14.83 34.46 -38.92
CA LEU A 309 14.09 33.17 -38.92
C LEU A 309 12.56 33.17 -38.69
N GLY A 310 11.84 34.24 -39.05
CA GLY A 310 10.41 34.16 -39.41
C GLY A 310 9.38 33.98 -38.26
N LEU A 311 8.11 34.30 -38.59
CA LEU A 311 6.86 33.97 -37.87
C LEU A 311 6.40 34.85 -36.68
N ILE A 312 6.55 36.17 -36.69
CA ILE A 312 5.55 37.07 -36.05
C ILE A 312 5.45 38.35 -36.89
N PRO A 313 4.26 38.82 -37.28
CA PRO A 313 4.10 40.10 -37.97
C PRO A 313 4.25 41.29 -37.02
N TRP A 314 4.69 42.41 -37.60
CA TRP A 314 4.92 43.66 -36.89
C TRP A 314 3.58 44.33 -36.65
N ARG A 315 3.26 44.65 -35.39
CA ARG A 315 2.08 45.43 -35.07
C ARG A 315 2.50 46.86 -34.74
N PHE A 316 2.25 47.77 -35.68
CA PHE A 316 2.39 49.21 -35.46
C PHE A 316 1.01 49.75 -35.06
N GLU A 317 0.85 50.24 -33.82
CA GLU A 317 -0.43 50.78 -33.32
C GLU A 317 -0.27 52.23 -32.87
N GLY A 318 -1.13 53.12 -33.33
CA GLY A 318 -1.12 54.53 -32.92
C GLY A 318 -1.61 55.48 -34.02
N PRO A 319 -2.22 56.63 -33.67
CA PRO A 319 -2.79 57.58 -34.64
C PRO A 319 -1.74 58.21 -35.57
N GLY A 320 -0.45 58.19 -35.20
CA GLY A 320 0.66 58.69 -36.02
C GLY A 320 1.38 57.62 -36.88
N CYS A 321 1.02 56.34 -36.75
CA CYS A 321 1.65 55.28 -37.55
C CYS A 321 1.20 55.32 -39.02
N GLU A 322 -0.05 55.70 -39.27
CA GLU A 322 -0.64 55.81 -40.62
C GLU A 322 -0.02 56.96 -41.44
N SER A 323 0.48 58.01 -40.77
CA SER A 323 1.12 59.16 -41.43
C SER A 323 2.55 58.90 -41.89
N ILE A 324 3.13 57.74 -41.61
CA ILE A 324 4.47 57.36 -42.06
C ILE A 324 4.33 56.64 -43.41
N PRO A 325 4.71 57.25 -44.55
CA PRO A 325 4.46 56.70 -45.89
C PRO A 325 5.03 55.29 -46.09
N LEU A 326 6.10 55.01 -45.35
CA LEU A 326 6.81 53.73 -45.34
C LEU A 326 6.05 52.61 -44.66
N VAL A 327 5.44 52.94 -43.52
CA VAL A 327 4.62 52.01 -42.74
C VAL A 327 3.33 51.77 -43.50
N GLU A 328 2.76 52.83 -44.09
CA GLU A 328 1.63 52.75 -45.01
C GLU A 328 1.93 51.85 -46.21
N GLU A 329 3.08 51.98 -46.89
CA GLU A 329 3.45 51.13 -48.03
C GLU A 329 3.64 49.65 -47.64
N ILE A 330 4.24 49.37 -46.48
CA ILE A 330 4.42 47.99 -45.95
C ILE A 330 3.07 47.40 -45.52
N ILE A 331 2.21 48.20 -44.92
CA ILE A 331 0.84 47.83 -44.53
C ILE A 331 -0.02 47.57 -45.77
N ASP A 332 0.13 48.35 -46.83
CA ASP A 332 -0.74 48.30 -48.03
C ASP A 332 -0.27 47.24 -49.04
N THR A 333 1.02 46.90 -49.10
CA THR A 333 1.56 45.91 -50.06
C THR A 333 1.52 44.44 -49.60
N ARG A 334 1.30 44.14 -48.31
CA ARG A 334 1.23 42.74 -47.79
C ARG A 334 0.06 42.35 -46.87
N PRO A 335 -1.07 43.08 -46.76
CA PRO A 335 -2.07 42.78 -45.72
C PRO A 335 -2.83 41.48 -45.99
N ALA A 336 -3.15 41.14 -47.24
CA ALA A 336 -4.06 40.03 -47.51
C ALA A 336 -3.47 38.63 -47.25
N LEU A 337 -2.15 38.43 -47.40
CA LEU A 337 -1.55 37.09 -47.24
C LEU A 337 -1.11 36.81 -45.80
N PHE A 338 -0.77 37.85 -45.03
CA PHE A 338 -0.29 37.74 -43.66
C PHE A 338 -1.38 38.02 -42.62
N ALA A 339 -2.34 38.91 -42.87
CA ALA A 339 -3.45 39.12 -41.93
C ALA A 339 -4.31 37.86 -41.79
N ASP A 340 -4.53 37.12 -42.88
CA ASP A 340 -5.25 35.84 -42.83
C ASP A 340 -4.43 34.74 -42.12
N ALA A 341 -3.10 34.73 -42.28
CA ALA A 341 -2.24 33.74 -41.62
C ALA A 341 -2.05 34.04 -40.13
N GLU A 342 -1.98 35.32 -39.75
CA GLU A 342 -1.78 35.78 -38.38
C GLU A 342 -3.09 35.71 -37.59
N ALA A 343 -4.21 36.16 -38.16
CA ALA A 343 -5.53 35.95 -37.55
C ALA A 343 -5.82 34.45 -37.35
N PHE A 344 -5.39 33.59 -38.28
CA PHE A 344 -5.53 32.15 -38.12
C PHE A 344 -4.58 31.56 -37.06
N VAL A 345 -3.36 32.09 -36.91
CA VAL A 345 -2.35 31.57 -35.96
C VAL A 345 -2.60 32.07 -34.54
N ASP A 346 -2.88 33.35 -34.34
CA ASP A 346 -3.12 33.93 -33.01
C ASP A 346 -4.44 33.46 -32.42
N GLU A 347 -5.52 33.44 -33.21
CA GLU A 347 -6.82 33.00 -32.70
C GLU A 347 -6.84 31.48 -32.43
N SER A 348 -6.01 30.70 -33.14
CA SER A 348 -5.96 29.26 -32.92
C SER A 348 -5.03 28.85 -31.77
N ILE A 349 -3.83 29.42 -31.63
CA ILE A 349 -2.84 28.93 -30.65
C ILE A 349 -3.25 29.25 -29.21
N ASP A 350 -3.79 30.45 -28.95
CA ASP A 350 -4.22 30.86 -27.61
C ASP A 350 -5.37 29.98 -27.07
N ASP A 351 -6.17 29.42 -27.98
CA ASP A 351 -7.23 28.47 -27.66
C ASP A 351 -6.70 27.05 -27.34
N TYR A 352 -5.45 26.72 -27.66
CA TYR A 352 -4.83 25.44 -27.27
C TYR A 352 -3.91 25.57 -26.04
N ILE A 353 -3.42 26.76 -25.67
CA ILE A 353 -2.54 26.91 -24.51
C ILE A 353 -3.36 26.99 -23.22
N PRO A 354 -3.06 26.17 -22.18
CA PRO A 354 -3.79 26.23 -20.93
C PRO A 354 -3.50 27.54 -20.18
N LYS A 355 -4.57 28.25 -19.78
CA LYS A 355 -4.47 29.46 -18.96
C LYS A 355 -3.83 29.14 -17.60
N ARG A 356 -3.05 30.06 -17.03
CA ARG A 356 -2.29 29.81 -15.78
C ARG A 356 -3.16 29.36 -14.62
N TRP A 357 -4.34 29.95 -14.45
CA TRP A 357 -5.28 29.57 -13.38
C TRP A 357 -5.69 28.09 -13.45
N MET A 358 -5.73 27.51 -14.66
CA MET A 358 -6.05 26.08 -14.86
C MET A 358 -4.94 25.21 -14.28
N VAL A 359 -3.68 25.56 -14.58
CA VAL A 359 -2.48 24.86 -14.07
C VAL A 359 -2.38 24.99 -12.55
N VAL A 360 -2.60 26.19 -12.02
CA VAL A 360 -2.60 26.47 -10.57
C VAL A 360 -3.66 25.62 -9.86
N LEU A 361 -4.89 25.57 -10.39
CA LEU A 361 -5.96 24.77 -9.81
C LEU A 361 -5.62 23.28 -9.81
N CYS A 362 -5.05 22.75 -10.90
CA CYS A 362 -4.58 21.36 -10.99
C CYS A 362 -3.50 21.06 -9.96
N ALA A 363 -2.52 21.95 -9.81
CA ALA A 363 -1.44 21.82 -8.84
C ALA A 363 -1.97 21.77 -7.41
N VAL A 364 -2.82 22.73 -7.02
CA VAL A 364 -3.35 22.83 -5.65
C VAL A 364 -4.20 21.61 -5.30
N VAL A 365 -5.15 21.22 -6.15
CA VAL A 365 -6.06 20.09 -5.88
C VAL A 365 -5.29 18.77 -5.81
N SER A 366 -4.33 18.56 -6.71
CA SER A 366 -3.51 17.34 -6.72
C SER A 366 -2.60 17.24 -5.49
N LEU A 367 -1.94 18.33 -5.09
CA LEU A 367 -1.09 18.38 -3.89
C LEU A 367 -1.90 18.13 -2.61
N ILE A 368 -3.07 18.77 -2.44
CA ILE A 368 -3.96 18.53 -1.29
C ILE A 368 -4.36 17.06 -1.22
N THR A 369 -4.70 16.46 -2.36
CA THR A 369 -5.09 15.04 -2.42
C THR A 369 -3.91 14.12 -2.10
N GLY A 370 -2.70 14.44 -2.58
CA GLY A 370 -1.46 13.75 -2.24
C GLY A 370 -1.17 13.80 -0.73
N CYS A 371 -1.33 14.96 -0.09
CA CYS A 371 -1.22 15.13 1.35
C CYS A 371 -2.23 14.24 2.11
N PHE A 372 -3.48 14.20 1.65
CA PHE A 372 -4.51 13.36 2.26
C PHE A 372 -4.18 11.87 2.15
N VAL A 373 -3.66 11.40 1.00
CA VAL A 373 -3.21 10.02 0.82
C VAL A 373 -2.05 9.70 1.76
N ALA A 374 -1.06 10.59 1.89
CA ALA A 374 0.06 10.42 2.82
C ALA A 374 -0.41 10.25 4.28
N ILE A 375 -1.31 11.12 4.73
CA ILE A 375 -1.91 11.07 6.07
C ILE A 375 -2.72 9.78 6.26
N SER A 376 -3.53 9.40 5.26
CA SER A 376 -4.34 8.18 5.30
C SER A 376 -3.50 6.92 5.40
N LEU A 377 -2.41 6.83 4.62
CA LEU A 377 -1.48 5.71 4.69
C LEU A 377 -0.87 5.59 6.09
N PHE A 378 -0.33 6.68 6.62
CA PHE A 378 0.23 6.72 7.98
C PHE A 378 -0.82 6.33 9.04
N ALA A 379 -2.02 6.89 8.95
CA ALA A 379 -3.09 6.66 9.91
C ALA A 379 -3.57 5.20 9.93
N ASN A 380 -3.56 4.51 8.80
CA ASN A 380 -4.06 3.14 8.67
C ASN A 380 -3.07 2.05 9.09
N TYR A 381 -1.76 2.33 9.07
CA TYR A 381 -0.73 1.34 9.37
C TYR A 381 -0.83 0.77 10.79
N ILE A 382 -0.87 1.63 11.83
CA ILE A 382 -0.89 1.15 13.23
C ILE A 382 -2.12 0.27 13.50
N PRO A 383 -3.36 0.70 13.18
CA PRO A 383 -4.53 -0.13 13.37
C PRO A 383 -4.46 -1.46 12.62
N SER A 384 -3.95 -1.45 11.38
CA SER A 384 -3.83 -2.66 10.58
C SER A 384 -2.80 -3.64 11.16
N THR A 385 -1.65 -3.15 11.63
CA THR A 385 -0.66 -3.97 12.34
C THR A 385 -1.24 -4.62 13.57
N VAL A 386 -1.90 -3.82 14.42
CA VAL A 386 -2.49 -4.29 15.68
C VAL A 386 -3.56 -5.34 15.41
N CYS A 387 -4.43 -5.10 14.42
CA CYS A 387 -5.44 -6.06 14.00
C CYS A 387 -4.81 -7.36 13.51
N THR A 388 -3.74 -7.27 12.71
CA THR A 388 -3.02 -8.45 12.18
C THR A 388 -2.36 -9.27 13.29
N ILE A 389 -1.70 -8.62 14.25
CA ILE A 389 -1.13 -9.31 15.43
C ILE A 389 -2.23 -9.99 16.25
N MET A 390 -3.36 -9.31 16.47
CA MET A 390 -4.50 -9.90 17.19
C MET A 390 -5.11 -11.08 16.44
N LYS A 391 -5.18 -11.02 15.11
CA LYS A 391 -5.60 -12.15 14.26
C LYS A 391 -4.64 -13.34 14.34
N PHE A 392 -3.34 -13.10 14.40
CA PHE A 392 -2.35 -14.17 14.63
C PHE A 392 -2.53 -14.81 16.01
N ARG A 393 -2.70 -14.00 17.06
CA ARG A 393 -2.85 -14.48 18.44
C ARG A 393 -4.18 -15.19 18.72
N SER A 394 -5.26 -14.78 18.05
CA SER A 394 -6.57 -15.43 18.13
C SER A 394 -6.66 -16.69 17.24
N GLY A 395 -5.68 -16.94 16.39
CA GLY A 395 -5.71 -18.03 15.42
C GLY A 395 -6.65 -17.80 14.24
N ALA A 396 -7.23 -16.60 14.10
CA ALA A 396 -8.03 -16.22 12.92
C ALA A 396 -7.20 -16.24 11.64
N ILE A 397 -5.93 -15.86 11.74
CA ILE A 397 -4.91 -16.18 10.73
C ILE A 397 -4.07 -17.32 11.31
N PRO A 398 -4.01 -18.49 10.66
CA PRO A 398 -3.16 -19.57 11.14
C PRO A 398 -1.70 -19.12 11.12
N SER A 399 -0.98 -19.30 12.22
CA SER A 399 0.46 -19.02 12.29
C SER A 399 1.27 -20.26 11.90
N LEU A 400 1.31 -21.27 12.77
CA LEU A 400 2.05 -22.52 12.57
C LEU A 400 1.39 -23.49 11.58
N ARG A 401 0.08 -23.32 11.34
CA ARG A 401 -0.72 -24.17 10.44
C ARG A 401 -0.85 -23.60 9.03
N ASP A 402 -0.29 -22.42 8.77
CA ASP A 402 -0.27 -21.88 7.42
C ASP A 402 0.68 -22.75 6.57
N PRO A 403 0.25 -23.28 5.41
CA PRO A 403 1.14 -24.01 4.51
C PRO A 403 2.36 -23.17 4.10
N ASN A 404 2.25 -21.85 4.11
CA ASN A 404 3.33 -20.93 3.80
C ASN A 404 4.24 -20.62 5.00
N PHE A 405 4.00 -21.21 6.17
CA PHE A 405 4.80 -20.95 7.37
C PHE A 405 6.30 -21.25 7.16
N ILE A 406 6.62 -22.28 6.37
CA ILE A 406 8.00 -22.61 6.00
C ILE A 406 8.66 -21.45 5.23
N GLN A 407 7.90 -20.75 4.39
CA GLN A 407 8.39 -19.56 3.68
C GLN A 407 8.63 -18.40 4.64
N TYR A 408 7.72 -18.16 5.60
CA TYR A 408 7.91 -17.12 6.62
C TYR A 408 9.11 -17.37 7.54
N ARG A 409 9.55 -18.63 7.68
CA ARG A 409 10.74 -18.97 8.45
C ARG A 409 12.04 -18.76 7.66
N LYS A 410 12.00 -18.96 6.34
CA LYS A 410 13.13 -18.72 5.43
C LYS A 410 13.25 -17.21 5.17
N THR A 411 14.44 -16.73 4.80
CA THR A 411 14.68 -15.33 4.38
C THR A 411 14.31 -14.22 5.40
N LEU A 412 14.58 -14.41 6.69
CA LEU A 412 14.32 -13.39 7.73
C LEU A 412 15.04 -12.05 7.48
N GLU A 413 16.12 -12.10 6.71
CA GLU A 413 16.88 -10.93 6.24
C GLU A 413 16.01 -9.96 5.44
N SER A 414 15.00 -10.45 4.72
CA SER A 414 14.09 -9.61 3.91
C SER A 414 13.27 -8.62 4.75
N VAL A 415 13.12 -8.87 6.06
CA VAL A 415 12.46 -7.95 7.00
C VAL A 415 13.20 -6.60 7.10
N THR A 416 14.46 -6.53 6.64
CA THR A 416 15.21 -5.25 6.55
C THR A 416 14.64 -4.30 5.49
N TYR A 417 13.95 -4.83 4.46
CA TYR A 417 13.35 -4.01 3.40
C TYR A 417 12.13 -3.20 3.85
N ILE A 418 11.49 -3.53 4.97
CA ILE A 418 10.24 -2.90 5.44
C ILE A 418 10.36 -1.37 5.49
N ILE A 419 11.48 -0.83 6.00
CA ILE A 419 11.67 0.63 6.12
C ILE A 419 11.71 1.28 4.73
N GLY A 420 12.51 0.71 3.82
CA GLY A 420 12.63 1.21 2.45
C GLY A 420 11.31 1.11 1.68
N LEU A 421 10.59 0.00 1.84
CA LEU A 421 9.31 -0.20 1.17
C LEU A 421 8.23 0.77 1.66
N MET A 422 8.18 1.08 2.96
CA MET A 422 7.23 2.08 3.48
C MET A 422 7.57 3.50 2.98
N ALA A 423 8.85 3.85 2.91
CA ALA A 423 9.31 5.15 2.42
C ALA A 423 9.02 5.32 0.91
N TRP A 424 9.55 4.43 0.08
CA TRP A 424 9.39 4.48 -1.37
C TRP A 424 7.96 4.21 -1.81
N GLY A 425 7.27 3.27 -1.15
CA GLY A 425 5.87 2.98 -1.43
C GLY A 425 4.97 4.20 -1.19
N THR A 426 5.23 4.97 -0.12
CA THR A 426 4.47 6.21 0.14
C THR A 426 4.80 7.29 -0.88
N TRP A 427 6.08 7.47 -1.21
CA TRP A 427 6.51 8.42 -2.24
C TRP A 427 5.83 8.12 -3.59
N SER A 428 5.86 6.86 -4.03
CA SER A 428 5.20 6.42 -5.26
C SER A 428 3.69 6.63 -5.19
N SER A 429 3.05 6.37 -4.05
CA SER A 429 1.61 6.59 -3.89
C SER A 429 1.23 8.06 -4.01
N ILE A 430 1.99 8.97 -3.39
CA ILE A 430 1.80 10.42 -3.53
C ILE A 430 1.99 10.84 -4.98
N PHE A 431 3.10 10.44 -5.60
CA PHE A 431 3.45 10.81 -6.97
C PHE A 431 2.37 10.38 -7.97
N PHE A 432 1.98 9.10 -7.96
CA PHE A 432 0.95 8.61 -8.87
C PHE A 432 -0.44 9.19 -8.58
N THR A 433 -0.78 9.43 -7.32
CA THR A 433 -2.04 10.12 -6.98
C THR A 433 -2.04 11.54 -7.53
N VAL A 434 -0.94 12.28 -7.37
CA VAL A 434 -0.80 13.65 -7.88
C VAL A 434 -0.95 13.66 -9.40
N ILE A 435 -0.31 12.72 -10.13
CA ILE A 435 -0.47 12.61 -11.59
C ILE A 435 -1.92 12.31 -11.98
N VAL A 436 -2.55 11.31 -11.37
CA VAL A 436 -3.92 10.90 -11.73
C VAL A 436 -4.92 12.02 -11.43
N VAL A 437 -4.79 12.69 -10.27
CA VAL A 437 -5.66 13.79 -9.88
C VAL A 437 -5.40 15.03 -10.73
N ALA A 438 -4.13 15.39 -10.95
CA ALA A 438 -3.78 16.53 -11.79
C ALA A 438 -4.27 16.32 -13.22
N GLY A 439 -4.06 15.14 -13.81
CA GLY A 439 -4.59 14.80 -15.12
C GLY A 439 -6.11 14.88 -15.16
N GLY A 440 -6.81 14.33 -14.16
CA GLY A 440 -8.26 14.39 -14.07
C GLY A 440 -8.81 15.83 -13.97
N VAL A 441 -8.21 16.66 -13.11
CA VAL A 441 -8.58 18.09 -12.97
C VAL A 441 -8.22 18.87 -14.23
N PHE A 442 -7.07 18.59 -14.84
CA PHE A 442 -6.64 19.24 -16.07
C PHE A 442 -7.62 18.95 -17.22
N PHE A 443 -7.99 17.69 -17.43
CA PHE A 443 -9.00 17.33 -18.45
C PHE A 443 -10.35 18.01 -18.23
N LEU A 444 -10.75 18.25 -16.97
CA LEU A 444 -11.99 18.94 -16.62
C LEU A 444 -11.96 20.44 -16.89
N VAL A 445 -10.80 21.06 -16.68
CA VAL A 445 -10.66 22.53 -16.67
C VAL A 445 -10.11 23.06 -18.01
N TYR A 446 -9.29 22.28 -18.70
CA TYR A 446 -8.67 22.65 -19.96
C TYR A 446 -9.69 22.88 -21.06
N GLN A 447 -9.62 24.04 -21.72
CA GLN A 447 -10.67 24.55 -22.61
C GLN A 447 -11.00 23.62 -23.78
N VAL A 448 -10.00 22.96 -24.36
CA VAL A 448 -10.17 22.03 -25.49
C VAL A 448 -10.88 20.73 -25.05
N THR A 449 -10.54 20.20 -23.88
CA THR A 449 -11.09 18.91 -23.41
C THR A 449 -12.38 19.07 -22.62
N ARG A 450 -12.62 20.24 -22.01
CA ARG A 450 -13.82 20.57 -21.26
C ARG A 450 -15.13 20.24 -21.99
N PRO A 451 -15.37 20.62 -23.26
CA PRO A 451 -16.64 20.29 -23.94
C PRO A 451 -16.83 18.77 -24.10
N ILE A 452 -15.75 18.03 -24.35
CA ILE A 452 -15.76 16.57 -24.43
C ILE A 452 -16.12 15.97 -23.07
N VAL A 453 -15.48 16.44 -22.00
CA VAL A 453 -15.71 15.92 -20.64
C VAL A 453 -17.13 16.25 -20.15
N VAL A 454 -17.63 17.47 -20.39
CA VAL A 454 -19.02 17.84 -20.07
C VAL A 454 -20.01 16.95 -20.82
N SER A 455 -19.73 16.61 -22.09
CA SER A 455 -20.54 15.67 -22.87
C SER A 455 -20.53 14.25 -22.26
N ILE A 456 -19.36 13.76 -21.85
CA ILE A 456 -19.22 12.47 -21.14
C ILE A 456 -19.99 12.49 -19.81
N VAL A 457 -19.90 13.58 -19.04
CA VAL A 457 -20.62 13.72 -17.77
C VAL A 457 -22.14 13.69 -18.01
N ALA A 458 -22.64 14.37 -19.05
CA ALA A 458 -24.06 14.31 -19.42
C ALA A 458 -24.50 12.88 -19.76
N ILE A 459 -23.67 12.12 -20.51
CA ILE A 459 -23.91 10.70 -20.80
C ILE A 459 -23.94 9.87 -19.51
N VAL A 460 -23.00 10.08 -18.58
CA VAL A 460 -22.95 9.37 -17.29
C VAL A 460 -24.19 9.68 -16.44
N ILE A 461 -24.67 10.92 -16.43
CA ILE A 461 -25.91 11.30 -15.74
C ILE A 461 -27.10 10.57 -16.37
N GLY A 462 -27.21 10.55 -17.69
CA GLY A 462 -28.22 9.80 -18.42
C GLY A 462 -28.22 8.31 -18.06
N ILE A 463 -27.05 7.67 -18.10
CA ILE A 463 -26.87 6.28 -17.68
C ILE A 463 -27.30 6.08 -16.22
N THR A 464 -26.93 6.99 -15.32
CA THR A 464 -27.29 6.91 -13.89
C THR A 464 -28.81 6.97 -13.69
N VAL A 465 -29.51 7.87 -14.40
CA VAL A 465 -30.98 7.93 -14.38
C VAL A 465 -31.58 6.60 -14.87
N THR A 466 -31.04 6.02 -15.94
CA THR A 466 -31.51 4.72 -16.44
C THR A 466 -31.27 3.57 -15.45
N LEU A 467 -30.17 3.61 -14.67
CA LEU A 467 -29.87 2.64 -13.61
C LEU A 467 -30.84 2.76 -12.42
N VAL A 468 -31.18 3.98 -12.04
CA VAL A 468 -32.19 4.24 -11.00
C VAL A 468 -33.56 3.73 -11.45
N PHE A 469 -33.96 4.06 -12.68
CA PHE A 469 -35.21 3.55 -13.26
C PHE A 469 -35.24 2.02 -13.29
N LYS A 470 -34.14 1.39 -13.72
CA LYS A 470 -33.98 -0.06 -13.68
C LYS A 470 -34.10 -0.64 -12.27
N SER A 471 -33.46 -0.02 -11.27
CA SER A 471 -33.54 -0.48 -9.87
C SER A 471 -34.98 -0.47 -9.35
N ILE A 472 -35.73 0.59 -9.69
CA ILE A 472 -37.16 0.70 -9.40
C ILE A 472 -37.94 -0.40 -10.14
N LEU A 473 -37.70 -0.59 -11.44
CA LEU A 473 -38.36 -1.61 -12.26
C LEU A 473 -38.09 -3.03 -11.72
N ILE A 474 -36.85 -3.37 -11.38
CA ILE A 474 -36.48 -4.67 -10.77
C ILE A 474 -37.18 -4.84 -9.43
N THR A 475 -37.26 -3.79 -8.60
CA THR A 475 -37.93 -3.88 -7.30
C THR A 475 -39.43 -4.13 -7.48
N VAL A 476 -40.09 -3.45 -8.42
CA VAL A 476 -41.51 -3.62 -8.72
C VAL A 476 -41.79 -4.98 -9.35
N LEU A 477 -41.10 -5.32 -10.45
CA LEU A 477 -41.25 -6.61 -11.13
C LEU A 477 -40.84 -7.79 -10.24
N GLY A 478 -39.81 -7.60 -9.40
CA GLY A 478 -39.36 -8.57 -8.41
C GLY A 478 -40.47 -8.93 -7.43
N ARG A 479 -41.14 -7.91 -6.85
CA ARG A 479 -42.27 -8.13 -5.92
C ARG A 479 -43.47 -8.80 -6.59
N VAL A 480 -43.73 -8.48 -7.86
CA VAL A 480 -44.87 -9.02 -8.62
C VAL A 480 -44.61 -10.46 -9.09
N ASN A 481 -43.44 -10.72 -9.66
CA ASN A 481 -43.12 -11.97 -10.35
C ASN A 481 -42.47 -13.02 -9.45
N TYR A 482 -41.88 -12.62 -8.32
CA TYR A 482 -41.14 -13.53 -7.43
C TYR A 482 -41.70 -13.53 -6.00
N ALA A 483 -41.59 -14.67 -5.35
CA ALA A 483 -41.76 -14.87 -3.92
C ALA A 483 -40.45 -15.45 -3.38
N ALA A 484 -39.57 -14.59 -2.85
CA ALA A 484 -38.20 -14.96 -2.52
C ALA A 484 -37.48 -15.60 -3.73
N PHE A 485 -37.20 -16.91 -3.68
CA PHE A 485 -36.51 -17.63 -4.75
C PHE A 485 -37.45 -18.28 -5.78
N TYR A 486 -38.77 -18.25 -5.56
CA TYR A 486 -39.74 -18.91 -6.44
C TYR A 486 -40.41 -17.92 -7.39
N ARG A 487 -40.65 -18.35 -8.64
CA ARG A 487 -41.40 -17.57 -9.64
C ARG A 487 -42.90 -17.75 -9.42
N LYS A 488 -43.63 -16.67 -9.08
CA LYS A 488 -45.10 -16.68 -8.99
C LYS A 488 -45.75 -16.80 -10.37
N ARG A 489 -45.14 -16.15 -11.38
CA ARG A 489 -45.64 -16.09 -12.77
C ARG A 489 -44.49 -16.39 -13.73
N PRO A 490 -44.28 -17.64 -14.15
CA PRO A 490 -43.08 -18.06 -14.87
C PRO A 490 -42.95 -17.41 -16.25
N TRP A 491 -44.05 -17.26 -17.00
CA TRP A 491 -44.01 -16.66 -18.33
C TRP A 491 -43.59 -15.18 -18.29
N LEU A 492 -44.18 -14.39 -17.38
CA LEU A 492 -43.86 -12.97 -17.23
C LEU A 492 -42.45 -12.77 -16.68
N ALA A 493 -42.04 -13.63 -15.73
CA ALA A 493 -40.67 -13.65 -15.23
C ALA A 493 -39.65 -13.93 -16.35
N ASN A 494 -39.96 -14.81 -17.31
CA ASN A 494 -39.08 -15.10 -18.43
C ASN A 494 -38.95 -13.91 -19.38
N ILE A 495 -40.06 -13.26 -19.77
CA ILE A 495 -40.03 -12.09 -20.65
C ILE A 495 -39.28 -10.93 -19.97
N CYS A 496 -39.60 -10.65 -18.70
CA CYS A 496 -38.88 -9.63 -17.93
C CYS A 496 -37.40 -9.99 -17.75
N GLY A 497 -37.08 -11.28 -17.59
CA GLY A 497 -35.71 -11.79 -17.52
C GLY A 497 -34.91 -11.47 -18.77
N VAL A 498 -35.42 -11.83 -19.95
CA VAL A 498 -34.77 -11.53 -21.24
C VAL A 498 -34.59 -10.03 -21.44
N GLY A 499 -35.62 -9.23 -21.13
CA GLY A 499 -35.51 -7.76 -21.21
C GLY A 499 -34.43 -7.19 -20.29
N LEU A 500 -34.32 -7.71 -19.05
CA LEU A 500 -33.28 -7.32 -18.11
C LEU A 500 -31.89 -7.80 -18.54
N GLU A 501 -31.77 -8.99 -19.14
CA GLU A 501 -30.52 -9.54 -19.67
C GLU A 501 -29.98 -8.69 -20.83
N CYS A 502 -30.83 -8.32 -21.80
CA CYS A 502 -30.45 -7.39 -22.88
C CYS A 502 -29.95 -6.05 -22.32
N TRP A 503 -30.62 -5.53 -21.28
CA TRP A 503 -30.18 -4.31 -20.60
C TRP A 503 -28.84 -4.53 -19.87
N HIS A 504 -28.66 -5.67 -19.19
CA HIS A 504 -27.43 -6.01 -18.49
C HIS A 504 -26.23 -6.14 -19.44
N LEU A 505 -26.42 -6.63 -20.66
CA LEU A 505 -25.36 -6.73 -21.66
C LEU A 505 -24.77 -5.34 -21.95
N GLY A 506 -25.61 -4.34 -22.21
CA GLY A 506 -25.15 -2.97 -22.44
C GLY A 506 -24.47 -2.33 -21.22
N LEU A 507 -24.94 -2.60 -20.00
CA LEU A 507 -24.33 -2.06 -18.77
C LEU A 507 -23.05 -2.77 -18.35
N SER A 508 -22.85 -4.03 -18.75
CA SER A 508 -21.72 -4.86 -18.32
C SER A 508 -20.37 -4.27 -18.72
N SER A 509 -20.27 -3.67 -19.91
CA SER A 509 -19.08 -2.96 -20.38
C SER A 509 -18.75 -1.78 -19.48
N GLY A 510 -19.75 -0.98 -19.11
CA GLY A 510 -19.61 0.14 -18.17
C GLY A 510 -19.18 -0.32 -16.77
N TYR A 511 -19.69 -1.45 -16.27
CA TYR A 511 -19.23 -2.02 -15.00
C TYR A 511 -17.78 -2.49 -15.05
N MET A 512 -17.33 -3.08 -16.17
CA MET A 512 -15.93 -3.46 -16.35
C MET A 512 -15.02 -2.24 -16.40
N LEU A 513 -15.40 -1.19 -17.13
CA LEU A 513 -14.65 0.07 -17.16
C LEU A 513 -14.59 0.73 -15.78
N SER A 514 -15.73 0.82 -15.08
CA SER A 514 -15.79 1.35 -13.70
C SER A 514 -14.91 0.55 -12.75
N ARG A 515 -14.88 -0.79 -12.89
CA ARG A 515 -13.99 -1.66 -12.12
C ARG A 515 -12.53 -1.39 -12.44
N ALA A 516 -12.15 -1.23 -13.71
CA ALA A 516 -10.79 -0.91 -14.10
C ALA A 516 -10.32 0.43 -13.50
N ILE A 517 -11.14 1.47 -13.59
CA ILE A 517 -10.85 2.79 -12.99
C ILE A 517 -10.69 2.66 -11.47
N LYS A 518 -11.60 1.97 -10.78
CA LYS A 518 -11.49 1.73 -9.33
C LYS A 518 -10.21 0.99 -8.95
N LEU A 519 -9.77 0.04 -9.76
CA LEU A 519 -8.52 -0.69 -9.52
C LEU A 519 -7.29 0.21 -9.74
N ILE A 520 -7.29 1.08 -10.75
CA ILE A 520 -6.21 2.07 -10.97
C ILE A 520 -6.14 3.05 -9.80
N VAL A 521 -7.29 3.60 -9.38
CA VAL A 521 -7.36 4.52 -8.23
C VAL A 521 -6.92 3.80 -6.95
N ALA A 522 -7.40 2.59 -6.70
CA ALA A 522 -6.96 1.80 -5.55
C ALA A 522 -5.46 1.48 -5.63
N ALA A 523 -4.92 1.15 -6.79
CA ALA A 523 -3.48 0.90 -6.99
C ALA A 523 -2.66 2.13 -6.63
N THR A 524 -3.02 3.30 -7.18
CA THR A 524 -2.27 4.54 -6.96
C THR A 524 -2.32 4.98 -5.48
N MET A 525 -3.48 4.83 -4.82
CA MET A 525 -3.64 5.20 -3.41
C MET A 525 -3.06 4.19 -2.41
N TYR A 526 -3.00 2.90 -2.77
CA TYR A 526 -2.61 1.82 -1.86
C TYR A 526 -1.30 1.11 -2.22
N ILE A 527 -0.60 1.51 -3.28
CA ILE A 527 0.74 0.98 -3.61
C ILE A 527 1.72 1.13 -2.44
N GLY A 528 1.52 2.17 -1.62
CA GLY A 528 2.31 2.40 -0.41
C GLY A 528 1.95 1.54 0.80
N ARG A 529 0.95 0.65 0.70
CA ARG A 529 0.56 -0.28 1.78
C ARG A 529 1.20 -1.64 1.60
N ILE A 530 2.17 -1.95 2.45
CA ILE A 530 2.81 -3.27 2.49
C ILE A 530 2.14 -4.24 3.46
N ASP A 531 1.17 -3.78 4.24
CA ASP A 531 0.52 -4.56 5.29
C ASP A 531 -0.67 -5.39 4.79
N GLN A 532 -1.22 -5.03 3.63
CA GLN A 532 -2.31 -5.73 2.97
C GLN A 532 -1.87 -6.18 1.57
N PRO A 533 -2.25 -7.40 1.13
CA PRO A 533 -1.99 -7.82 -0.24
C PRO A 533 -2.81 -6.98 -1.21
N PHE A 534 -2.14 -6.49 -2.26
CA PHE A 534 -2.82 -5.76 -3.33
C PHE A 534 -3.60 -6.71 -4.24
N LEU A 535 -3.05 -7.90 -4.48
CA LEU A 535 -3.67 -8.96 -5.27
C LEU A 535 -4.52 -9.87 -4.38
N GLY A 536 -5.65 -10.35 -4.93
CA GLY A 536 -6.46 -11.37 -4.26
C GLY A 536 -5.68 -12.66 -4.02
N GLU A 537 -6.16 -13.46 -3.06
CA GLU A 537 -5.55 -14.77 -2.76
C GLU A 537 -5.49 -15.63 -4.04
N GLY A 538 -4.29 -16.13 -4.37
CA GLY A 538 -4.03 -16.93 -5.58
C GLY A 538 -3.74 -16.14 -6.86
N VAL A 539 -4.09 -14.85 -6.97
CA VAL A 539 -4.04 -14.08 -8.23
C VAL A 539 -2.64 -13.53 -8.57
N GLY A 540 -1.64 -13.74 -7.70
CA GLY A 540 -0.29 -13.22 -7.88
C GLY A 540 0.79 -14.26 -8.16
N VAL A 541 0.44 -15.53 -8.43
CA VAL A 541 1.42 -16.60 -8.60
C VAL A 541 1.59 -16.93 -10.08
N ILE A 542 2.65 -16.40 -10.70
CA ILE A 542 3.01 -16.72 -12.09
C ILE A 542 4.30 -17.53 -12.07
N GLY A 543 4.24 -18.79 -12.52
CA GLY A 543 5.42 -19.68 -12.58
C GLY A 543 6.07 -19.92 -11.22
N GLY A 544 5.29 -19.98 -10.13
CA GLY A 544 5.82 -20.12 -8.76
C GLY A 544 6.40 -18.84 -8.16
N THR A 545 6.42 -17.72 -8.90
CA THR A 545 6.81 -16.43 -8.37
C THR A 545 5.59 -15.63 -7.93
N HIS A 546 5.61 -15.15 -6.68
CA HIS A 546 4.62 -14.20 -6.17
C HIS A 546 4.96 -12.80 -6.69
N LEU A 547 4.03 -12.15 -7.40
CA LEU A 547 4.16 -10.77 -7.88
C LEU A 547 4.18 -9.76 -6.72
N ASP A 548 3.40 -10.02 -5.66
CA ASP A 548 3.31 -9.18 -4.47
C ASP A 548 3.88 -9.90 -3.23
N LYS A 549 5.19 -9.77 -3.00
CA LYS A 549 5.91 -10.38 -1.87
C LYS A 549 5.95 -9.49 -0.62
N PHE A 550 5.54 -8.24 -0.70
CA PHE A 550 5.72 -7.30 0.41
C PHE A 550 4.84 -7.62 1.64
N PRO A 551 3.57 -8.04 1.48
CA PRO A 551 2.73 -8.47 2.59
C PRO A 551 3.29 -9.69 3.32
N SER A 552 3.93 -10.63 2.62
CA SER A 552 4.54 -11.80 3.25
C SER A 552 5.78 -11.42 4.05
N ILE A 553 6.64 -10.54 3.52
CA ILE A 553 7.79 -9.97 4.24
C ILE A 553 7.34 -9.19 5.48
N TYR A 554 6.26 -8.41 5.34
CA TYR A 554 5.67 -7.66 6.44
C TYR A 554 5.16 -8.58 7.56
N ARG A 555 4.36 -9.61 7.20
CA ARG A 555 3.86 -10.64 8.13
C ARG A 555 5.00 -11.40 8.79
N GLN A 556 6.06 -11.72 8.06
CA GLN A 556 7.26 -12.34 8.61
C GLN A 556 7.90 -11.47 9.69
N GLY A 557 7.98 -10.15 9.47
CA GLY A 557 8.45 -9.20 10.47
C GLY A 557 7.61 -9.21 11.75
N LEU A 558 6.29 -9.25 11.61
CA LEU A 558 5.36 -9.34 12.74
C LEU A 558 5.48 -10.66 13.50
N LEU A 559 5.51 -11.79 12.79
CA LEU A 559 5.66 -13.12 13.39
C LEU A 559 7.01 -13.27 14.08
N SER A 560 8.09 -12.75 13.49
CA SER A 560 9.42 -12.74 14.09
C SER A 560 9.43 -11.94 15.40
N ALA A 561 8.84 -10.74 15.39
CA ALA A 561 8.75 -9.90 16.58
C ALA A 561 7.90 -10.57 17.68
N ASP A 562 6.75 -11.14 17.32
CA ASP A 562 5.85 -11.80 18.27
C ASP A 562 6.45 -13.10 18.82
N ALA A 563 7.19 -13.87 18.01
CA ALA A 563 7.86 -15.10 18.44
C ALA A 563 8.93 -14.85 19.51
N HIS A 564 9.71 -13.76 19.39
CA HIS A 564 10.73 -13.41 20.38
C HIS A 564 10.17 -12.68 21.60
N ARG A 565 9.02 -12.03 21.46
CA ARG A 565 8.42 -11.17 22.49
C ARG A 565 6.93 -11.48 22.65
N HIS A 566 6.64 -12.73 22.98
CA HIS A 566 5.29 -13.14 23.33
C HIS A 566 5.10 -13.06 24.86
N PRO A 567 4.14 -12.26 25.37
CA PRO A 567 4.05 -11.94 26.81
C PRO A 567 3.79 -13.20 27.65
N TYR A 568 3.07 -14.15 27.07
CA TYR A 568 2.77 -15.42 27.71
C TYR A 568 3.96 -16.39 27.73
N ILE A 569 4.78 -16.42 26.67
CA ILE A 569 5.93 -17.33 26.62
C ILE A 569 6.98 -16.88 27.64
N GLU A 570 7.23 -15.57 27.76
CA GLU A 570 8.16 -15.03 28.75
C GLU A 570 7.71 -15.38 30.18
N ARG A 571 6.42 -15.22 30.50
CA ARG A 571 5.90 -15.60 31.82
C ARG A 571 5.95 -17.09 32.06
N LEU A 572 5.66 -17.92 31.07
CA LEU A 572 5.83 -19.36 31.19
C LEU A 572 7.29 -19.71 31.48
N GLY A 573 8.24 -19.12 30.76
CA GLY A 573 9.67 -19.27 31.02
C GLY A 573 10.02 -18.91 32.46
N LEU A 574 9.52 -17.79 32.98
CA LEU A 574 9.72 -17.38 34.37
C LEU A 574 9.12 -18.38 35.37
N ILE A 575 7.89 -18.86 35.14
CA ILE A 575 7.24 -19.87 35.98
C ILE A 575 8.08 -21.16 36.02
N TYR A 576 8.64 -21.59 34.87
CA TYR A 576 9.54 -22.74 34.82
C TYR A 576 10.87 -22.48 35.54
N LEU A 577 11.45 -21.30 35.41
CA LEU A 577 12.67 -20.92 36.16
C LEU A 577 12.41 -20.89 37.67
N LEU A 578 11.25 -20.40 38.11
CA LEU A 578 10.83 -20.45 39.51
C LEU A 578 10.61 -21.89 39.98
N LYS A 579 10.06 -22.78 39.13
CA LYS A 579 9.98 -24.22 39.42
C LYS A 579 11.36 -24.81 39.69
N ILE A 580 12.34 -24.53 38.83
CA ILE A 580 13.71 -25.02 38.99
C ILE A 580 14.31 -24.45 40.28
N ARG A 581 14.16 -23.15 40.53
CA ARG A 581 14.70 -22.47 41.72
C ARG A 581 14.15 -23.00 43.04
N HIS A 582 12.84 -23.28 43.10
CA HIS A 582 12.16 -23.67 44.34
C HIS A 582 11.97 -25.19 44.47
N GLY A 583 12.34 -25.98 43.45
CA GLY A 583 12.36 -27.44 43.48
C GLY A 583 11.01 -28.06 43.90
N SER A 584 11.06 -28.96 44.88
CA SER A 584 9.87 -29.65 45.43
C SER A 584 8.85 -28.71 46.07
N LYS A 585 9.27 -27.53 46.56
CA LYS A 585 8.37 -26.53 47.15
C LYS A 585 7.45 -25.87 46.13
N PHE A 586 7.79 -25.95 44.84
CA PHE A 586 6.94 -25.44 43.75
C PHE A 586 5.83 -26.42 43.35
N GLY A 587 5.92 -27.68 43.77
CA GLY A 587 5.07 -28.80 43.35
C GLY A 587 3.81 -29.03 44.18
N THR A 588 3.34 -28.05 44.95
CA THR A 588 2.05 -28.17 45.66
C THR A 588 0.89 -28.27 44.68
N THR A 589 -0.25 -28.79 45.12
CA THR A 589 -1.47 -28.99 44.31
C THR A 589 -1.89 -27.72 43.54
N ALA A 590 -1.68 -26.55 44.15
CA ALA A 590 -1.90 -25.27 43.48
C ALA A 590 -0.97 -25.06 42.27
N GLY A 591 0.32 -25.39 42.39
CA GLY A 591 1.31 -25.28 41.32
C GLY A 591 1.08 -26.26 40.16
N SER A 592 0.47 -27.42 40.39
CA SER A 592 0.10 -28.37 39.33
C SER A 592 -1.15 -27.90 38.58
N ILE A 593 -2.18 -27.40 39.29
CA ILE A 593 -3.41 -26.83 38.70
C ILE A 593 -3.06 -25.64 37.80
N TRP A 594 -2.16 -24.76 38.24
CA TRP A 594 -1.65 -23.67 37.42
C TRP A 594 -0.96 -24.15 36.14
N ARG A 595 -0.12 -25.19 36.24
CA ARG A 595 0.56 -25.80 35.09
C ARG A 595 -0.42 -26.45 34.11
N LEU A 596 -1.57 -26.92 34.59
CA LEU A 596 -2.64 -27.48 33.77
C LEU A 596 -3.46 -26.37 33.11
N LEU A 597 -3.93 -25.38 33.88
CA LEU A 597 -4.71 -24.25 33.39
C LEU A 597 -3.93 -23.47 32.32
N PHE A 598 -2.63 -23.23 32.54
CA PHE A 598 -1.77 -22.56 31.56
C PHE A 598 -1.51 -23.38 30.31
N VAL A 599 -1.25 -24.68 30.43
CA VAL A 599 -1.07 -25.55 29.24
C VAL A 599 -2.38 -25.63 28.45
N PHE A 600 -3.53 -25.71 29.13
CA PHE A 600 -4.84 -25.69 28.47
C PHE A 600 -5.17 -24.36 27.79
N SER A 601 -4.79 -23.24 28.40
CA SER A 601 -5.14 -21.90 27.90
C SER A 601 -4.20 -21.39 26.80
N LEU A 602 -2.90 -21.67 26.91
CA LEU A 602 -1.86 -21.01 26.10
C LEU A 602 -1.17 -21.92 25.11
N MET A 603 -1.11 -23.22 25.42
CA MET A 603 -0.40 -24.20 24.60
C MET A 603 -1.30 -25.41 24.36
N PRO A 604 -2.51 -25.23 23.77
CA PRO A 604 -3.43 -26.34 23.55
C PRO A 604 -2.83 -27.42 22.63
N TRP A 605 -1.78 -27.10 21.85
CA TRP A 605 -1.02 -28.11 21.08
C TRP A 605 -0.13 -28.99 21.98
N LEU A 606 0.39 -28.48 23.10
CA LEU A 606 1.12 -29.27 24.09
C LEU A 606 0.21 -30.27 24.80
N ARG A 607 -1.12 -30.12 24.72
CA ARG A 607 -2.07 -31.16 25.13
C ARG A 607 -1.81 -32.46 24.39
N LYS A 608 -1.51 -32.39 23.08
CA LYS A 608 -1.20 -33.56 22.25
C LYS A 608 0.07 -34.29 22.73
N PHE A 609 1.07 -33.53 23.17
CA PHE A 609 2.36 -34.06 23.61
C PHE A 609 2.43 -34.42 25.11
N ARG A 610 1.58 -33.82 25.95
CA ARG A 610 1.55 -34.10 27.39
C ARG A 610 0.77 -35.37 27.71
N ILE A 611 -0.27 -35.66 26.93
CA ILE A 611 -0.99 -36.95 27.01
C ILE A 611 -0.08 -38.10 26.55
N ALA A 612 0.88 -37.82 25.67
CA ALA A 612 1.83 -38.81 25.17
C ALA A 612 2.95 -39.22 26.17
N ASN A 613 3.10 -38.52 27.30
CA ASN A 613 4.20 -38.77 28.24
C ASN A 613 3.80 -39.43 29.57
N ASP A 614 2.51 -39.56 29.90
CA ASP A 614 2.08 -40.25 31.14
C ASP A 614 1.67 -41.72 30.90
N ALA A 615 1.74 -42.20 29.66
CA ALA A 615 1.85 -43.61 29.32
C ALA A 615 2.44 -43.67 27.91
N ASP A 616 3.35 -44.61 27.67
CA ASP A 616 3.90 -44.96 26.36
C ASP A 616 2.77 -45.27 25.36
N ILE A 617 2.21 -44.23 24.75
CA ILE A 617 1.27 -44.36 23.64
C ILE A 617 2.09 -44.02 22.40
N PRO A 618 2.53 -45.03 21.61
CA PRO A 618 3.22 -44.81 20.35
C PRO A 618 2.47 -43.77 19.52
N GLU A 619 3.22 -42.89 18.86
CA GLU A 619 2.68 -41.77 18.08
C GLU A 619 1.63 -42.23 17.03
N GLU A 620 1.71 -43.51 16.60
CA GLU A 620 0.73 -44.22 15.78
C GLU A 620 -0.66 -44.35 16.42
N ILE A 621 -0.79 -44.59 17.73
CA ILE A 621 -2.08 -44.75 18.41
C ILE A 621 -2.77 -43.38 18.60
N VAL A 622 -2.01 -42.30 18.82
CA VAL A 622 -2.56 -40.94 18.88
C VAL A 622 -2.95 -40.43 17.48
N MET A 623 -2.18 -40.79 16.45
CA MET A 623 -2.61 -40.59 15.06
C MET A 623 -3.87 -41.40 14.76
N LEU A 624 -3.95 -42.67 15.18
CA LEU A 624 -5.13 -43.54 15.06
C LEU A 624 -6.35 -43.03 15.83
N GLN A 625 -6.20 -42.36 16.97
CA GLN A 625 -7.33 -41.77 17.70
C GLN A 625 -7.78 -40.42 17.12
N LEU A 626 -6.89 -39.68 16.46
CA LEU A 626 -7.26 -38.49 15.70
C LEU A 626 -7.82 -38.85 14.32
N THR A 627 -7.46 -40.01 13.77
CA THR A 627 -8.04 -40.56 12.53
C THR A 627 -9.21 -41.53 12.78
N SER A 628 -9.47 -42.00 14.00
CA SER A 628 -10.64 -42.86 14.29
C SER A 628 -11.97 -42.09 14.25
N GLY A 629 -11.94 -40.77 14.48
CA GLY A 629 -13.03 -39.86 14.10
C GLY A 629 -13.05 -39.50 12.60
N SER A 630 -12.04 -39.93 11.84
CA SER A 630 -11.91 -39.73 10.38
C SER A 630 -12.16 -41.00 9.57
N ASN A 631 -12.16 -42.20 10.18
CA ASN A 631 -12.50 -43.44 9.47
C ASN A 631 -13.90 -43.39 8.88
N THR A 632 -14.87 -42.76 9.57
CA THR A 632 -16.20 -42.49 8.98
C THR A 632 -16.15 -41.51 7.82
N LYS A 633 -15.18 -40.60 7.78
CA LYS A 633 -15.01 -39.64 6.69
C LYS A 633 -14.37 -40.30 5.47
N TYR A 634 -13.37 -41.16 5.66
CA TYR A 634 -12.73 -41.91 4.57
C TYR A 634 -13.63 -43.04 4.05
N GLU A 635 -14.31 -43.79 4.92
CA GLU A 635 -15.32 -44.77 4.49
C GLU A 635 -16.49 -44.10 3.75
N LYS A 636 -16.90 -42.90 4.18
CA LYS A 636 -17.91 -42.12 3.47
C LYS A 636 -17.39 -41.64 2.11
N ILE A 637 -16.16 -41.12 2.02
CA ILE A 637 -15.55 -40.72 0.74
C ILE A 637 -15.42 -41.92 -0.21
N ILE A 638 -15.03 -43.10 0.29
CA ILE A 638 -14.92 -44.32 -0.53
C ILE A 638 -16.31 -44.80 -0.98
N LYS A 639 -17.32 -44.76 -0.11
CA LYS A 639 -18.71 -45.08 -0.49
C LYS A 639 -19.28 -44.10 -1.51
N ASP A 640 -19.09 -42.80 -1.29
CA ASP A 640 -19.56 -41.74 -2.19
C ASP A 640 -18.90 -41.87 -3.57
N LEU A 641 -17.58 -42.15 -3.64
CA LEU A 641 -16.87 -42.41 -4.90
C LEU A 641 -17.31 -43.70 -5.60
N GLN A 642 -17.59 -44.77 -4.83
CA GLN A 642 -18.13 -46.02 -5.40
C GLN A 642 -19.55 -45.83 -5.93
N GLU A 643 -20.36 -44.99 -5.29
CA GLU A 643 -21.71 -44.65 -5.73
C GLU A 643 -21.68 -43.82 -7.02
N GLU A 644 -20.85 -42.77 -7.10
CA GLU A 644 -20.65 -41.98 -8.33
C GLU A 644 -20.20 -42.85 -9.52
N LEU A 645 -19.23 -43.74 -9.31
CA LEU A 645 -18.72 -44.62 -10.36
C LEU A 645 -19.79 -45.62 -10.84
N ASN A 646 -20.62 -46.14 -9.93
CA ASN A 646 -21.70 -47.06 -10.28
C ASN A 646 -22.86 -46.33 -10.99
N GLU A 647 -23.15 -45.08 -10.64
CA GLU A 647 -24.12 -44.24 -11.34
C GLU A 647 -23.67 -43.93 -12.77
N GLU A 648 -22.40 -43.55 -12.96
CA GLU A 648 -21.85 -43.27 -14.29
C GLU A 648 -21.88 -44.51 -15.19
N LYS A 649 -21.52 -45.67 -14.65
CA LYS A 649 -21.66 -46.95 -15.35
C LYS A 649 -23.10 -47.25 -15.76
N SER A 650 -24.06 -47.06 -14.84
CA SER A 650 -25.48 -47.27 -15.13
C SER A 650 -26.01 -46.33 -16.22
N ARG A 651 -25.54 -45.08 -16.24
CA ARG A 651 -25.89 -44.10 -17.26
C ARG A 651 -25.39 -44.52 -18.63
N LEU A 652 -24.13 -44.93 -18.73
CA LEU A 652 -23.52 -45.39 -19.99
C LEU A 652 -24.22 -46.65 -20.53
N GLU A 653 -24.56 -47.61 -19.67
CA GLU A 653 -25.31 -48.82 -20.08
C GLU A 653 -26.71 -48.50 -20.63
N LYS A 654 -27.40 -47.50 -20.05
CA LYS A 654 -28.70 -47.03 -20.56
C LYS A 654 -28.57 -46.39 -21.95
N GLU A 655 -27.55 -45.55 -22.15
CA GLU A 655 -27.28 -44.92 -23.45
C GLU A 655 -27.03 -45.99 -24.54
N ILE A 656 -26.22 -47.01 -24.23
CA ILE A 656 -25.99 -48.13 -25.16
C ILE A 656 -27.29 -48.87 -25.51
N ARG A 657 -28.15 -49.17 -24.53
CA ARG A 657 -29.45 -49.82 -24.80
C ARG A 657 -30.36 -48.97 -25.69
N THR A 658 -30.37 -47.65 -25.48
CA THR A 658 -31.16 -46.75 -26.34
C THR A 658 -30.62 -46.68 -27.76
N LEU A 659 -29.30 -46.68 -27.95
CA LEU A 659 -28.67 -46.71 -29.26
C LEU A 659 -28.93 -48.05 -29.98
N GLN A 660 -28.82 -49.18 -29.27
CA GLN A 660 -29.17 -50.50 -29.80
C GLN A 660 -30.66 -50.58 -30.21
N GLY A 661 -31.56 -49.93 -29.46
CA GLY A 661 -32.98 -49.81 -29.81
C GLY A 661 -33.20 -49.02 -31.11
N LYS A 662 -32.48 -47.89 -31.29
CA LYS A 662 -32.52 -47.09 -32.52
C LYS A 662 -32.01 -47.86 -33.73
N ILE A 663 -30.94 -48.66 -33.56
CA ILE A 663 -30.42 -49.53 -34.63
C ILE A 663 -31.47 -50.55 -35.08
N LYS A 664 -32.15 -51.21 -34.14
CA LYS A 664 -33.22 -52.17 -34.46
C LYS A 664 -34.42 -51.52 -35.18
N MET A 665 -34.73 -50.26 -34.86
CA MET A 665 -35.82 -49.53 -35.52
C MET A 665 -35.45 -49.08 -36.95
N ASN A 666 -34.16 -48.84 -37.23
CA ASN A 666 -33.69 -48.37 -38.53
C ASN A 666 -33.34 -49.49 -39.53
N GLN A 667 -33.48 -50.77 -39.16
CA GLN A 667 -33.17 -51.93 -40.02
C GLN A 667 -34.15 -52.13 -41.21
N GLY A 668 -35.07 -51.19 -41.46
CA GLY A 668 -36.03 -51.25 -42.58
C GLY A 668 -35.84 -50.20 -43.68
N ASP A 669 -34.97 -49.21 -43.52
CA ASP A 669 -34.83 -48.10 -44.47
C ASP A 669 -33.55 -48.22 -45.33
N ALA A 670 -33.68 -48.21 -46.65
CA ALA A 670 -32.58 -48.37 -47.60
C ALA A 670 -31.55 -47.21 -47.62
N ASN A 671 -31.83 -46.10 -46.93
CA ASN A 671 -30.89 -45.00 -46.68
C ASN A 671 -30.19 -45.09 -45.30
N ALA A 672 -30.33 -46.22 -44.59
CA ALA A 672 -29.81 -46.39 -43.23
C ALA A 672 -28.33 -46.79 -43.14
N GLU A 673 -27.68 -47.16 -44.24
CA GLU A 673 -26.32 -47.70 -44.23
C GLU A 673 -25.28 -46.69 -43.69
N THR A 674 -25.37 -45.41 -44.10
CA THR A 674 -24.45 -44.36 -43.63
C THR A 674 -24.69 -43.94 -42.18
N ASN A 675 -25.92 -44.07 -41.68
CA ASN A 675 -26.25 -43.78 -40.28
C ASN A 675 -25.90 -44.95 -39.35
N LEU A 676 -25.85 -46.18 -39.88
CA LEU A 676 -25.51 -47.37 -39.13
C LEU A 676 -24.02 -47.39 -38.74
N ASP A 677 -23.13 -47.01 -39.67
CA ASP A 677 -21.68 -46.96 -39.42
C ASP A 677 -21.33 -45.95 -38.32
N ASN A 678 -21.91 -44.74 -38.37
CA ASN A 678 -21.74 -43.72 -37.33
C ASN A 678 -22.25 -44.19 -35.95
N LEU A 679 -23.36 -44.94 -35.91
CA LEU A 679 -23.91 -45.50 -34.67
C LEU A 679 -23.04 -46.64 -34.11
N LEU A 680 -22.48 -47.48 -34.97
CA LEU A 680 -21.56 -48.55 -34.58
C LEU A 680 -20.25 -47.98 -34.02
N GLU A 681 -19.74 -46.90 -34.61
CA GLU A 681 -18.57 -46.18 -34.10
C GLU A 681 -18.83 -45.55 -32.72
N MET A 682 -19.99 -44.91 -32.52
CA MET A 682 -20.37 -44.39 -31.20
C MET A 682 -20.49 -45.49 -30.14
N ILE A 683 -21.07 -46.64 -30.47
CA ILE A 683 -21.17 -47.78 -29.56
C ILE A 683 -19.78 -48.32 -29.21
N SER A 684 -18.89 -48.47 -30.20
CA SER A 684 -17.50 -48.90 -29.98
C SER A 684 -16.75 -47.96 -29.02
N ASN A 685 -16.86 -46.64 -29.25
CA ASN A 685 -16.24 -45.62 -28.39
C ASN A 685 -16.80 -45.62 -26.96
N LEU A 686 -18.10 -45.86 -26.78
CA LEU A 686 -18.72 -46.00 -25.47
C LEU A 686 -18.31 -47.30 -24.76
N GLN A 687 -18.18 -48.40 -25.50
CA GLN A 687 -17.72 -49.68 -24.97
C GLN A 687 -16.28 -49.57 -24.45
N HIS A 688 -15.39 -48.93 -25.23
CA HIS A 688 -14.02 -48.66 -24.81
C HIS A 688 -13.95 -47.82 -23.52
N LYS A 689 -14.84 -46.82 -23.36
CA LYS A 689 -14.92 -46.02 -22.12
C LYS A 689 -15.36 -46.84 -20.91
N ILE A 690 -16.28 -47.79 -21.10
CA ILE A 690 -16.71 -48.72 -20.04
C ILE A 690 -15.55 -49.64 -19.65
N ASP A 691 -14.82 -50.15 -20.62
CA ASP A 691 -13.68 -51.05 -20.38
C ASP A 691 -12.54 -50.31 -19.66
N SER A 692 -12.24 -49.06 -20.05
CA SER A 692 -11.25 -48.23 -19.34
C SER A 692 -11.66 -47.89 -17.90
N ALA A 693 -12.96 -47.62 -17.67
CA ALA A 693 -13.49 -47.44 -16.32
C ALA A 693 -13.45 -48.74 -15.49
N GLY A 694 -13.55 -49.89 -16.15
CA GLY A 694 -13.34 -51.21 -15.56
C GLY A 694 -11.90 -51.43 -15.09
N GLU A 695 -10.91 -51.08 -15.92
CA GLU A 695 -9.49 -51.14 -15.54
C GLU A 695 -9.16 -50.18 -14.39
N GLU A 696 -9.76 -48.99 -14.38
CA GLU A 696 -9.58 -48.02 -13.31
C GLU A 696 -10.21 -48.51 -11.99
N LYS A 697 -11.36 -49.17 -12.06
CA LYS A 697 -11.97 -49.88 -10.92
C LYS A 697 -11.09 -51.02 -10.42
N GLU A 698 -10.42 -51.75 -11.31
CA GLU A 698 -9.50 -52.82 -10.92
C GLU A 698 -8.23 -52.30 -10.26
N LYS A 699 -7.69 -51.17 -10.73
CA LYS A 699 -6.59 -50.42 -10.07
C LYS A 699 -7.00 -49.86 -8.71
N GLN A 700 -8.22 -49.32 -8.58
CA GLN A 700 -8.73 -48.88 -7.29
C GLN A 700 -8.92 -50.05 -6.33
N ASN A 701 -9.47 -51.18 -6.80
CA ASN A 701 -9.64 -52.37 -5.99
C ASN A 701 -8.30 -53.00 -5.58
N SER A 702 -7.27 -52.94 -6.42
CA SER A 702 -5.92 -53.41 -6.05
C SER A 702 -5.29 -52.49 -5.00
N LEU A 703 -5.50 -51.17 -5.09
CA LEU A 703 -5.10 -50.20 -4.08
C LEU A 703 -5.82 -50.43 -2.75
N VAL A 704 -7.13 -50.71 -2.79
CA VAL A 704 -7.94 -51.04 -1.61
C VAL A 704 -7.44 -52.33 -0.95
N ARG A 705 -7.16 -53.40 -1.72
CA ARG A 705 -6.58 -54.64 -1.18
C ARG A 705 -5.18 -54.41 -0.58
N SER A 706 -4.37 -53.54 -1.19
CA SER A 706 -3.07 -53.15 -0.64
C SER A 706 -3.22 -52.43 0.70
N LEU A 707 -4.18 -51.52 0.81
CA LEU A 707 -4.50 -50.80 2.05
C LEU A 707 -5.10 -51.72 3.12
N GLU A 708 -5.95 -52.67 2.75
CA GLU A 708 -6.50 -53.69 3.66
C GLU A 708 -5.39 -54.61 4.20
N HIS A 709 -4.42 -54.98 3.36
CA HIS A 709 -3.25 -55.75 3.77
C HIS A 709 -2.37 -54.98 4.77
N GLU A 710 -2.03 -53.71 4.48
CA GLU A 710 -1.28 -52.85 5.40
C GLU A 710 -2.03 -52.65 6.73
N MET A 711 -3.35 -52.46 6.68
CA MET A 711 -4.19 -52.38 7.88
C MET A 711 -4.16 -53.68 8.71
N SER A 712 -4.18 -54.83 8.05
CA SER A 712 -4.09 -56.14 8.70
C SER A 712 -2.74 -56.34 9.39
N GLU A 713 -1.63 -55.99 8.72
CA GLU A 713 -0.28 -56.04 9.30
C GLU A 713 -0.14 -55.10 10.50
N LEU A 714 -0.71 -53.89 10.42
CA LEU A 714 -0.75 -52.95 11.55
C LEU A 714 -1.58 -53.49 12.72
N GLN A 715 -2.70 -54.17 12.46
CA GLN A 715 -3.50 -54.83 13.52
C GLN A 715 -2.76 -55.99 14.18
N GLN A 716 -2.04 -56.79 13.38
CA GLN A 716 -1.24 -57.90 13.91
C GLN A 716 -0.08 -57.37 14.76
N THR A 717 0.59 -56.30 14.30
CA THR A 717 1.66 -55.61 15.04
C THR A 717 1.14 -55.00 16.33
N LYS A 718 -0.05 -54.37 16.30
CA LYS A 718 -0.75 -53.89 17.49
C LYS A 718 -0.99 -55.01 18.51
N SER A 719 -1.52 -56.17 18.08
CA SER A 719 -1.79 -57.30 18.99
C SER A 719 -0.52 -57.87 19.61
N LYS A 720 0.60 -57.84 18.88
CA LYS A 720 1.92 -58.26 19.37
C LYS A 720 2.44 -57.28 20.42
N ILE A 721 2.36 -55.98 20.15
CA ILE A 721 2.75 -54.93 21.10
C ILE A 721 1.89 -54.97 22.37
N GLU A 722 0.57 -55.15 22.25
CA GLU A 722 -0.33 -55.28 23.41
C GLU A 722 0.03 -56.49 24.28
N ASN A 723 0.41 -57.61 23.68
CA ASN A 723 0.86 -58.80 24.41
C ASN A 723 2.22 -58.58 25.09
N ASP A 724 3.20 -58.03 24.39
CA ASP A 724 4.54 -57.76 24.94
C ASP A 724 4.46 -56.74 26.10
N HIS A 725 3.63 -55.71 25.94
CA HIS A 725 3.40 -54.68 26.95
C HIS A 725 2.62 -55.23 28.16
N MET A 726 1.72 -56.20 27.96
CA MET A 726 1.02 -56.89 29.05
C MET A 726 1.98 -57.74 29.89
N TYR A 727 2.97 -58.39 29.26
CA TYR A 727 4.03 -59.11 29.99
C TYR A 727 4.91 -58.16 30.81
N GLU A 728 5.31 -57.02 30.25
CA GLU A 728 6.13 -56.02 30.95
C GLU A 728 5.36 -55.39 32.13
N VAL A 729 4.09 -55.05 31.94
CA VAL A 729 3.21 -54.54 33.01
C VAL A 729 2.99 -55.57 34.11
N MET A 730 2.86 -56.87 33.78
CA MET A 730 2.77 -57.92 34.80
C MET A 730 4.09 -58.11 35.55
N SER A 731 5.24 -57.98 34.88
CA SER A 731 6.56 -57.99 35.52
C SER A 731 6.72 -56.84 36.51
N LEU A 732 6.40 -55.61 36.07
CA LEU A 732 6.47 -54.41 36.92
C LEU A 732 5.47 -54.45 38.09
N LYS A 733 4.27 -55.01 37.89
CA LYS A 733 3.32 -55.23 39.00
C LYS A 733 3.87 -56.20 40.04
N LYS A 734 4.59 -57.24 39.61
CA LYS A 734 5.24 -58.19 40.51
C LYS A 734 6.35 -57.52 41.32
N GLU A 735 7.26 -56.79 40.65
CA GLU A 735 8.34 -56.03 41.30
C GLU A 735 7.79 -54.96 42.26
N LEU A 736 6.72 -54.27 41.88
CA LEU A 736 6.06 -53.28 42.74
C LEU A 736 5.43 -53.94 43.97
N SER A 737 4.82 -55.13 43.84
CA SER A 737 4.26 -55.85 44.99
C SER A 737 5.35 -56.31 45.97
N GLU A 738 6.50 -56.77 45.45
CA GLU A 738 7.66 -57.16 46.25
C GLU A 738 8.30 -55.95 46.96
N ALA A 739 8.37 -54.81 46.28
CA ALA A 739 8.86 -53.56 46.86
C ALA A 739 7.94 -53.01 47.98
N VAL A 740 6.62 -53.17 47.84
CA VAL A 740 5.64 -52.78 48.87
C VAL A 740 5.78 -53.69 50.11
N LEU A 741 5.94 -55.00 49.92
CA LEU A 741 6.20 -55.94 51.02
C LEU A 741 7.49 -55.60 51.78
N ARG A 742 8.59 -55.31 51.07
CA ARG A 742 9.86 -54.87 51.68
C ARG A 742 9.73 -53.57 52.46
N LYS A 743 8.90 -52.64 51.98
CA LYS A 743 8.66 -51.36 52.65
C LYS A 743 7.93 -51.57 53.99
N ASP A 744 6.98 -52.49 54.04
CA ASP A 744 6.24 -52.80 55.27
C ASP A 744 7.11 -53.55 56.29
N GLU A 745 8.04 -54.40 55.85
CA GLU A 745 9.07 -55.02 56.72
C GLU A 745 10.01 -53.98 57.33
N LEU A 746 10.54 -53.06 56.51
CA LEU A 746 11.40 -51.97 56.98
C LEU A 746 10.67 -50.99 57.91
N ALA A 747 9.35 -50.80 57.74
CA ALA A 747 8.54 -50.00 58.65
C ALA A 747 8.43 -50.66 60.02
N LYS A 748 8.23 -51.98 60.08
CA LYS A 748 8.21 -52.73 61.36
C LYS A 748 9.57 -52.70 62.06
N GLU A 749 10.66 -52.88 61.32
CA GLU A 749 12.03 -52.85 61.86
C GLU A 749 12.38 -51.45 62.41
N ARG A 750 11.92 -50.39 61.73
CA ARG A 750 12.03 -49.00 62.20
C ARG A 750 11.26 -48.77 63.50
N ASP A 751 10.04 -49.30 63.61
CA ASP A 751 9.21 -49.13 64.81
C ASP A 751 9.81 -49.89 66.01
N GLU A 752 10.41 -51.07 65.80
CA GLU A 752 11.17 -51.78 66.84
C GLU A 752 12.43 -51.02 67.28
N LEU A 753 13.18 -50.43 66.34
CA LEU A 753 14.34 -49.58 66.63
C LEU A 753 13.95 -48.32 67.41
N MET A 754 12.82 -47.70 67.07
CA MET A 754 12.30 -46.54 67.80
C MET A 754 11.88 -46.93 69.22
N LYS A 755 11.27 -48.11 69.42
CA LYS A 755 10.93 -48.62 70.74
C LYS A 755 12.17 -48.84 71.61
N ASN A 756 13.18 -49.51 71.07
CA ASN A 756 14.45 -49.75 71.76
C ASN A 756 15.19 -48.43 72.11
N ASN A 757 15.16 -47.43 71.23
CA ASN A 757 15.73 -46.11 71.54
C ASN A 757 14.94 -45.37 72.61
N THR A 758 13.62 -45.54 72.67
CA THR A 758 12.78 -44.91 73.71
C THR A 758 13.06 -45.54 75.07
N ASP A 759 13.25 -46.87 75.13
CA ASP A 759 13.65 -47.59 76.34
C ASP A 759 15.08 -47.21 76.78
N LEU A 760 16.01 -47.01 75.84
CA LEU A 760 17.37 -46.53 76.11
C LEU A 760 17.39 -45.10 76.67
N ILE A 761 16.54 -44.22 76.15
CA ILE A 761 16.37 -42.85 76.66
C ILE A 761 15.76 -42.85 78.06
N GLY A 762 14.82 -43.77 78.34
CA GLY A 762 14.28 -43.99 79.68
C GLY A 762 15.36 -44.40 80.69
N LEU A 763 16.20 -45.39 80.33
CA LEU A 763 17.30 -45.86 81.18
C LEU A 763 18.40 -44.81 81.40
N LEU A 764 18.65 -43.93 80.41
CA LEU A 764 19.59 -42.81 80.56
C LEU A 764 19.03 -41.70 81.45
N SER A 765 17.71 -41.47 81.42
CA SER A 765 17.02 -40.53 82.32
C SER A 765 17.04 -41.01 83.77
N GLU A 766 16.89 -42.31 84.01
CA GLU A 766 16.89 -42.91 85.35
C GLU A 766 18.30 -42.95 85.97
N ARG A 767 19.35 -42.91 85.14
CA ARG A 767 20.76 -42.84 85.57
C ARG A 767 21.24 -41.42 85.84
N GLN A 768 20.47 -40.40 85.42
CA GLN A 768 20.76 -38.98 85.62
C GLN A 768 20.05 -38.38 86.84
N SER A 769 19.01 -39.04 87.37
CA SER A 769 18.41 -38.75 88.70
C SER A 769 19.12 -39.51 89.80
#